data_AF-A0A857D4Y6-F1
#
_entry.id   AF-A0A857D4Y6-F1
#
_cell.length_a   1.000
_cell.length_b   1.000
_cell.length_c   1.000
_cell.angle_alpha   90.00
_cell.angle_beta   90.00
_cell.angle_gamma   90.00
#
_symmetry.space_group_name_H-M   'P 1'
#
loop_
_entity.id
_entity.type
_entity.pdbx_description
1 polymer ?
#
loop_
_entity_poly.entity_id
_entity_poly.type
_entity_poly.pdbx_seq_one_letter_code
_entity_poly.pdbx_strand_id
1 'polypeptide(L)'
;MAEIKRPNYFTSEFLVEKDFIDEQTYHRDMRYRHNQLLHSWGVVDGLIVSKTGDKQVTISPGIAINKEGKEIILPSDPPPQPLNLTGTGDIYVTIEYQDVKDEADKDTTSGVTDQYRRITERPLVKSTTSPPSNDGTLILLAKVTLANDKIEGNPDNSVRTFASAKIASGKVTIDQLADNSVNAAKIIDGSVGTNELANGAVNVNKLADNSVNAAKIIDGSVGTNELANTAVTVDKLADNSVNAAKIIDGSVGTNELANTAVTVDKLADNSVNAAKIIDGSVGTNELANGAVNVDKLADNSVNAAKIIDGSVGTNELANGAVNVDKLADNSVNAAKIIDGSVGTNELANGAVTVEKLADNSVNAAKIIDGSVGTNELANVAVTIGKLADNSVNAAKIIDGSVGTNELANTAVTLEKLADNSVNAAKIIDGSVGTNELANTAVTLEKLADNSVNAAKIIDGSVGTNELANGAVNAYKLSPLQVQGEGFQRCLYTNSSASSNDLSIAPLAYGIQNSANASTAAVGTTSNFSYAQSFGISNSANASTTASEYSNVYSYGLSSSANASSTASGSQIDSNYYGTYAQSYGVSASANASTTGKLSNAYSFGVSGTASATSTEQSAISYGVYGSASASQERAQTYGVYGFANAGQSYSSSPVYGVFAQGYFYSPNPTQIQSPIYGVYARSDVYNATQVNSSIYGVYGEVSVTATEIKYPVYGVYGSAYASQANSRAYGVYAAANNGVPLYVAGKAIITGGVSSGHITDRFINRSGQRLRTGDVVKLKGTPIARFSGENNRIPLPEVILCDQENDSKVIGIVDSEAIPGPEVPDTRIGADDPTFIEDGGDLYVVILGTYAHCKVDATEAPIEVGDLLTSSNNPGHAKKATDPKLGTIIGKALEPLEKGTGYIAVFVNIQ
;
A
#
# COMPACT_ATOMS: atom_id res chain seq x y z
N MET A 1 132.22 -39.07 -41.21
CA MET A 1 133.43 -38.60 -41.91
C MET A 1 134.62 -39.35 -41.33
N ALA A 2 135.56 -39.81 -42.16
CA ALA A 2 136.81 -40.38 -41.66
C ALA A 2 137.60 -39.33 -40.87
N GLU A 3 138.27 -39.73 -39.79
CA GLU A 3 139.11 -38.83 -38.97
C GLU A 3 140.23 -38.22 -39.81
N ILE A 4 140.49 -36.92 -39.62
CA ILE A 4 141.60 -36.21 -40.29
C ILE A 4 142.85 -36.33 -39.43
N LYS A 5 143.90 -36.98 -39.94
CA LYS A 5 145.19 -37.15 -39.27
C LYS A 5 146.29 -36.52 -40.12
N ARG A 6 147.27 -35.87 -39.47
CA ARG A 6 148.48 -35.33 -40.09
C ARG A 6 149.70 -35.99 -39.45
N PRO A 7 150.82 -36.17 -40.17
CA PRO A 7 152.06 -36.63 -39.56
C PRO A 7 152.52 -35.67 -38.45
N ASN A 8 153.17 -36.25 -37.44
CA ASN A 8 153.74 -35.51 -36.32
C ASN A 8 155.20 -35.95 -36.12
N TYR A 9 156.11 -35.29 -36.82
CA TYR A 9 157.54 -35.59 -36.75
C TYR A 9 158.14 -35.27 -35.38
N PHE A 10 159.05 -36.13 -34.92
CA PHE A 10 159.81 -35.90 -33.68
C PHE A 10 161.31 -36.19 -33.85
N THR A 11 162.12 -35.66 -32.94
CA THR A 11 163.58 -35.76 -33.01
C THR A 11 164.03 -37.22 -33.02
N SER A 12 164.91 -37.56 -33.97
CA SER A 12 165.47 -38.90 -34.18
C SER A 12 164.49 -39.97 -34.68
N GLU A 13 163.32 -39.59 -35.17
CA GLU A 13 162.42 -40.50 -35.87
C GLU A 13 163.07 -41.02 -37.18
N PHE A 14 162.97 -42.33 -37.41
CA PHE A 14 163.40 -42.93 -38.66
C PHE A 14 162.26 -42.82 -39.68
N LEU A 15 162.41 -41.92 -40.64
CA LEU A 15 161.38 -41.67 -41.66
C LEU A 15 161.31 -42.83 -42.64
N VAL A 16 160.10 -43.39 -42.81
CA VAL A 16 159.79 -44.40 -43.83
C VAL A 16 158.93 -43.79 -44.94
N GLU A 17 158.84 -44.48 -46.07
CA GLU A 17 158.03 -44.07 -47.23
C GLU A 17 156.60 -43.64 -46.85
N LYS A 18 155.99 -44.39 -45.91
CA LYS A 18 154.61 -44.14 -45.46
C LYS A 18 154.42 -42.76 -44.83
N ASP A 19 155.41 -42.25 -44.11
CA ASP A 19 155.31 -40.95 -43.42
C ASP A 19 155.20 -39.81 -44.43
N PHE A 20 155.95 -39.89 -45.54
CA PHE A 20 155.90 -38.92 -46.62
C PHE A 20 154.60 -39.02 -47.45
N ILE A 21 154.11 -40.25 -47.69
CA ILE A 21 152.82 -40.47 -48.35
C ILE A 21 151.68 -39.86 -47.53
N ASP A 22 151.71 -40.04 -46.20
CA ASP A 22 150.70 -39.49 -45.30
C ASP A 22 150.75 -37.97 -45.23
N GLU A 23 151.95 -37.38 -45.23
CA GLU A 23 152.13 -35.92 -45.28
C GLU A 23 151.51 -35.33 -46.56
N GLN A 24 151.88 -35.90 -47.71
CA GLN A 24 151.40 -35.43 -49.00
C GLN A 24 149.88 -35.58 -49.13
N THR A 25 149.34 -36.73 -48.68
CA THR A 25 147.89 -36.99 -48.69
C THR A 25 147.15 -36.00 -47.79
N TYR A 26 147.65 -35.72 -46.59
CA TYR A 26 147.03 -34.75 -45.69
C TYR A 26 146.90 -33.36 -46.32
N HIS A 27 147.98 -32.84 -46.90
CA HIS A 27 147.97 -31.51 -47.52
C HIS A 27 147.02 -31.45 -48.72
N ARG A 28 147.04 -32.47 -49.58
CA ARG A 28 146.15 -32.58 -50.73
C ARG A 28 144.68 -32.64 -50.31
N ASP A 29 144.35 -33.52 -49.38
CA ASP A 29 142.96 -33.73 -48.93
C ASP A 29 142.40 -32.51 -48.18
N MET A 30 143.23 -31.77 -47.44
CA MET A 30 142.82 -30.52 -46.80
C MET A 30 142.49 -29.43 -47.82
N ARG A 31 143.29 -29.32 -48.90
CA ARG A 31 143.05 -28.39 -50.00
C ARG A 31 141.74 -28.72 -50.72
N TYR A 32 141.53 -30.00 -51.05
CA TYR A 32 140.28 -30.44 -51.69
C TYR A 32 139.06 -30.15 -50.82
N ARG A 33 139.14 -30.40 -49.51
CA ARG A 33 138.05 -30.07 -48.57
C ARG A 33 137.74 -28.58 -48.50
N HIS A 34 138.75 -27.71 -48.48
CA HIS A 34 138.54 -26.25 -48.50
C HIS A 34 137.69 -25.85 -49.71
N ASN A 35 138.09 -26.32 -50.89
CA ASN A 35 137.39 -26.05 -52.14
C ASN A 35 135.95 -26.60 -52.13
N GLN A 36 135.73 -27.80 -51.62
CA GLN A 36 134.38 -28.40 -51.55
C GLN A 36 133.43 -27.66 -50.60
N LEU A 37 133.94 -27.17 -49.47
CA LEU A 37 133.08 -26.59 -48.43
C LEU A 37 132.79 -25.11 -48.66
N LEU A 38 133.78 -24.34 -49.12
CA LEU A 38 133.66 -22.89 -49.25
C LEU A 38 133.31 -22.45 -50.67
N HIS A 39 133.54 -23.30 -51.68
CA HIS A 39 133.27 -22.98 -53.07
C HIS A 39 132.28 -23.97 -53.71
N SER A 40 131.57 -23.52 -54.73
CA SER A 40 130.95 -24.40 -55.73
C SER A 40 131.99 -24.83 -56.77
N TRP A 41 131.75 -25.97 -57.42
CA TRP A 41 132.60 -26.44 -58.51
C TRP A 41 132.30 -25.68 -59.81
N GLY A 42 133.25 -25.68 -60.74
CA GLY A 42 133.14 -24.98 -62.03
C GLY A 42 134.44 -24.30 -62.45
N VAL A 43 134.37 -23.51 -63.52
CA VAL A 43 135.44 -22.61 -63.95
C VAL A 43 135.60 -21.49 -62.92
N VAL A 44 136.81 -21.31 -62.42
CA VAL A 44 137.14 -20.22 -61.49
C VAL A 44 137.57 -19.00 -62.30
N ASP A 45 138.52 -19.19 -63.21
CA ASP A 45 139.04 -18.15 -64.09
C ASP A 45 139.69 -18.73 -65.36
N GLY A 46 139.69 -17.96 -66.45
CA GLY A 46 140.30 -18.36 -67.73
C GLY A 46 139.60 -19.54 -68.43
N LEU A 47 140.40 -20.48 -68.95
CA LEU A 47 139.97 -21.69 -69.68
C LEU A 47 139.01 -21.42 -70.86
N ILE A 48 139.25 -20.32 -71.57
CA ILE A 48 138.44 -19.91 -72.71
C ILE A 48 138.83 -20.74 -73.93
N VAL A 49 137.85 -21.36 -74.59
CA VAL A 49 138.06 -22.11 -75.82
C VAL A 49 137.98 -21.17 -77.01
N SER A 50 139.03 -21.17 -77.84
CA SER A 50 139.15 -20.32 -79.04
C SER A 50 139.48 -21.18 -80.28
N LYS A 51 138.94 -20.80 -81.44
CA LYS A 51 139.22 -21.49 -82.72
C LYS A 51 140.63 -21.13 -83.22
N THR A 52 141.41 -22.14 -83.63
CA THR A 52 142.80 -21.95 -84.13
C THR A 52 143.11 -22.66 -85.44
N GLY A 53 142.22 -23.53 -85.93
CA GLY A 53 142.28 -24.11 -87.26
C GLY A 53 140.91 -24.60 -87.70
N ASP A 54 140.83 -25.28 -88.85
CA ASP A 54 139.54 -25.78 -89.35
C ASP A 54 138.91 -26.79 -88.39
N LYS A 55 139.68 -27.72 -87.81
CA LYS A 55 139.22 -28.65 -86.76
C LYS A 55 139.97 -28.50 -85.45
N GLN A 56 140.55 -27.33 -85.19
CA GLN A 56 141.43 -27.12 -84.05
C GLN A 56 140.95 -25.98 -83.17
N VAL A 57 140.98 -26.22 -81.86
CA VAL A 57 140.78 -25.19 -80.83
C VAL A 57 141.98 -25.12 -79.91
N THR A 58 142.26 -23.95 -79.36
CA THR A 58 143.13 -23.78 -78.20
C THR A 58 142.32 -23.37 -76.99
N ILE A 59 142.84 -23.69 -75.81
CA ILE A 59 142.23 -23.35 -74.54
C ILE A 59 143.20 -22.40 -73.84
N SER A 60 142.71 -21.24 -73.40
CA SER A 60 143.56 -20.30 -72.67
C SER A 60 144.00 -20.91 -71.33
N PRO A 61 145.15 -20.53 -70.79
CA PRO A 61 145.51 -20.86 -69.41
C PRO A 61 144.41 -20.44 -68.43
N GLY A 62 144.29 -21.14 -67.31
CA GLY A 62 143.25 -20.88 -66.32
C GLY A 62 143.08 -22.01 -65.32
N ILE A 63 142.07 -21.87 -64.48
CA ILE A 63 141.79 -22.76 -63.37
C ILE A 63 140.31 -23.13 -63.29
N ALA A 64 140.06 -24.41 -63.06
CA ALA A 64 138.75 -24.91 -62.65
C ALA A 64 138.88 -25.74 -61.38
N ILE A 65 137.77 -25.86 -60.66
CA ILE A 65 137.64 -26.74 -59.50
C ILE A 65 136.56 -27.77 -59.82
N ASN A 66 136.88 -29.05 -59.73
CA ASN A 66 135.90 -30.11 -59.89
C ASN A 66 135.09 -30.36 -58.60
N LYS A 67 134.04 -31.16 -58.66
CA LYS A 67 133.19 -31.43 -57.49
C LYS A 67 133.94 -32.12 -56.34
N GLU A 68 135.00 -32.87 -56.64
CA GLU A 68 135.87 -33.47 -55.62
C GLU A 68 136.81 -32.45 -54.94
N GLY A 69 136.79 -31.18 -55.37
CA GLY A 69 137.64 -30.11 -54.85
C GLY A 69 139.04 -30.05 -55.48
N LYS A 70 139.28 -30.88 -56.51
CA LYS A 70 140.55 -30.92 -57.24
C LYS A 70 140.66 -29.71 -58.15
N GLU A 71 141.82 -29.08 -58.10
CA GLU A 71 142.13 -27.95 -58.97
C GLU A 71 142.69 -28.47 -60.29
N ILE A 72 142.08 -28.03 -61.38
CA ILE A 72 142.49 -28.32 -62.74
C ILE A 72 143.16 -27.06 -63.26
N ILE A 73 144.48 -27.07 -63.33
CA ILE A 73 145.29 -25.92 -63.73
C ILE A 73 145.85 -26.19 -65.12
N LEU A 74 145.45 -25.38 -66.10
CA LEU A 74 146.09 -25.35 -67.41
C LEU A 74 147.16 -24.25 -67.40
N PRO A 75 148.47 -24.59 -67.33
CA PRO A 75 149.53 -23.61 -67.25
C PRO A 75 149.74 -22.89 -68.59
N SER A 76 150.48 -21.78 -68.55
CA SER A 76 150.85 -20.99 -69.73
C SER A 76 152.11 -21.48 -70.45
N ASP A 77 152.93 -22.31 -69.82
CA ASP A 77 154.19 -22.85 -70.36
C ASP A 77 154.29 -24.37 -70.08
N PRO A 78 154.44 -25.23 -71.11
CA PRO A 78 154.45 -24.91 -72.54
C PRO A 78 153.12 -24.33 -73.02
N PRO A 79 153.11 -23.52 -74.10
CA PRO A 79 151.89 -22.89 -74.60
C PRO A 79 150.84 -23.95 -74.95
N PRO A 80 149.54 -23.66 -74.71
CA PRO A 80 148.46 -24.61 -74.96
C PRO A 80 148.50 -25.14 -76.39
N GLN A 81 148.63 -26.46 -76.53
CA GLN A 81 148.67 -27.11 -77.82
C GLN A 81 147.26 -27.12 -78.45
N PRO A 82 147.13 -26.97 -79.79
CA PRO A 82 145.84 -27.11 -80.44
C PRO A 82 145.24 -28.49 -80.21
N LEU A 83 144.01 -28.53 -79.69
CA LEU A 83 143.21 -29.74 -79.58
C LEU A 83 142.52 -30.00 -80.92
N ASN A 84 142.82 -31.14 -81.54
CA ASN A 84 142.11 -31.61 -82.71
C ASN A 84 140.73 -32.15 -82.32
N LEU A 85 139.69 -31.60 -82.93
CA LEU A 85 138.31 -32.03 -82.74
C LEU A 85 137.98 -33.16 -83.72
N THR A 86 137.36 -34.22 -83.21
CA THR A 86 136.93 -35.39 -83.99
C THR A 86 135.41 -35.53 -83.92
N GLY A 87 134.80 -35.97 -85.03
CA GLY A 87 133.34 -36.12 -85.17
C GLY A 87 132.68 -35.04 -86.05
N THR A 88 131.35 -34.99 -86.02
CA THR A 88 130.48 -34.04 -86.76
C THR A 88 129.33 -33.59 -85.85
N GLY A 89 128.88 -32.34 -85.97
CA GLY A 89 127.83 -31.76 -85.13
C GLY A 89 128.36 -31.06 -83.89
N ASP A 90 127.58 -31.04 -82.80
CA ASP A 90 127.99 -30.40 -81.53
C ASP A 90 129.06 -31.24 -80.82
N ILE A 91 130.23 -30.62 -80.65
CA ILE A 91 131.39 -31.14 -79.95
C ILE A 91 131.56 -30.39 -78.64
N TYR A 92 131.72 -31.11 -77.54
CA TYR A 92 131.89 -30.56 -76.21
C TYR A 92 133.36 -30.63 -75.81
N VAL A 93 133.96 -29.47 -75.53
CA VAL A 93 135.34 -29.39 -75.06
C VAL A 93 135.30 -29.42 -73.54
N THR A 94 135.93 -30.43 -72.96
CA THR A 94 135.97 -30.65 -71.51
C THR A 94 137.40 -30.69 -71.01
N ILE A 95 137.56 -30.39 -69.73
CA ILE A 95 138.83 -30.54 -69.03
C ILE A 95 138.60 -31.38 -67.78
N GLU A 96 139.53 -32.30 -67.52
CA GLU A 96 139.50 -33.18 -66.36
C GLU A 96 140.84 -33.23 -65.66
N TYR A 97 140.82 -33.47 -64.35
CA TYR A 97 142.01 -33.71 -63.56
C TYR A 97 142.52 -35.13 -63.80
N GLN A 98 143.83 -35.29 -64.01
CA GLN A 98 144.48 -36.61 -64.04
C GLN A 98 145.79 -36.65 -63.28
N ASP A 99 146.04 -37.77 -62.61
CA ASP A 99 147.36 -38.11 -62.10
C ASP A 99 148.11 -38.89 -63.20
N VAL A 100 149.17 -38.30 -63.74
CA VAL A 100 149.97 -38.89 -64.82
C VAL A 100 151.31 -39.36 -64.28
N LYS A 101 151.68 -40.60 -64.63
CA LYS A 101 153.00 -41.17 -64.39
C LYS A 101 153.80 -41.04 -65.67
N ASP A 102 154.63 -40.00 -65.76
CA ASP A 102 155.42 -39.73 -66.97
C ASP A 102 156.60 -40.71 -67.08
N GLU A 103 156.83 -41.30 -68.26
CA GLU A 103 157.93 -42.23 -68.51
C GLU A 103 159.32 -41.61 -68.24
N ALA A 104 159.45 -40.28 -68.32
CA ALA A 104 160.68 -39.56 -67.99
C ALA A 104 161.01 -39.62 -66.48
N ASP A 105 160.01 -39.80 -65.61
CA ASP A 105 160.18 -39.95 -64.17
C ASP A 105 160.23 -41.43 -63.74
N LYS A 106 160.19 -42.36 -64.69
CA LYS A 106 160.28 -43.81 -64.44
C LYS A 106 161.67 -44.18 -63.96
N ASP A 107 161.76 -45.01 -62.92
CA ASP A 107 163.05 -45.46 -62.43
C ASP A 107 163.61 -46.56 -63.33
N THR A 108 164.76 -46.30 -63.98
CA THR A 108 165.41 -47.24 -64.90
C THR A 108 166.53 -48.05 -64.25
N THR A 109 166.66 -48.01 -62.92
CA THR A 109 167.67 -48.79 -62.18
C THR A 109 167.32 -50.29 -62.19
N SER A 110 168.27 -51.16 -62.59
CA SER A 110 168.04 -52.59 -62.86
C SER A 110 167.30 -53.34 -61.73
N GLY A 111 166.07 -53.78 -62.02
CA GLY A 111 165.31 -54.73 -61.21
C GLY A 111 163.90 -54.29 -60.78
N VAL A 112 163.52 -53.02 -60.98
CA VAL A 112 162.20 -52.51 -60.61
C VAL A 112 161.39 -52.17 -61.86
N THR A 113 160.24 -52.83 -62.04
CA THR A 113 159.27 -52.50 -63.10
C THR A 113 158.11 -51.67 -62.53
N ASP A 114 157.67 -50.64 -63.25
CA ASP A 114 156.51 -49.78 -62.95
C ASP A 114 156.57 -48.86 -61.71
N GLN A 115 157.77 -48.38 -61.34
CA GLN A 115 157.91 -47.31 -60.34
C GLN A 115 158.33 -45.97 -60.95
N TYR A 116 157.75 -44.90 -60.41
CA TYR A 116 157.92 -43.53 -60.89
C TYR A 116 158.28 -42.64 -59.71
N ARG A 117 159.25 -41.74 -59.90
CA ARG A 117 159.74 -40.84 -58.86
C ARG A 117 158.82 -39.64 -58.61
N ARG A 118 157.90 -39.36 -59.53
CA ARG A 118 156.94 -38.25 -59.45
C ARG A 118 155.60 -38.64 -60.05
N ILE A 119 154.54 -38.01 -59.55
CA ILE A 119 153.21 -37.99 -60.16
C ILE A 119 152.96 -36.56 -60.61
N THR A 120 152.61 -36.39 -61.89
CA THR A 120 152.26 -35.09 -62.45
C THR A 120 150.76 -34.92 -62.40
N GLU A 121 150.29 -33.94 -61.63
CA GLU A 121 148.89 -33.48 -61.69
C GLU A 121 148.71 -32.72 -63.02
N ARG A 122 147.99 -33.32 -63.97
CA ARG A 122 147.88 -32.79 -65.33
C ARG A 122 146.43 -32.57 -65.72
N PRO A 123 146.08 -31.41 -66.32
CA PRO A 123 144.81 -31.27 -66.98
C PRO A 123 144.78 -32.14 -68.25
N LEU A 124 143.76 -32.96 -68.42
CA LEU A 124 143.48 -33.57 -69.71
C LEU A 124 142.31 -32.86 -70.36
N VAL A 125 142.59 -32.20 -71.49
CA VAL A 125 141.55 -31.62 -72.33
C VAL A 125 141.12 -32.65 -73.37
N LYS A 126 139.81 -32.85 -73.51
CA LYS A 126 139.21 -33.76 -74.47
C LYS A 126 138.10 -33.08 -75.24
N SER A 127 137.74 -33.67 -76.38
CA SER A 127 136.52 -33.35 -77.09
C SER A 127 135.62 -34.59 -77.17
N THR A 128 134.33 -34.42 -76.91
CA THR A 128 133.32 -35.48 -77.02
C THR A 128 132.17 -35.05 -77.91
N THR A 129 131.52 -36.00 -78.58
CA THR A 129 130.31 -35.75 -79.41
C THR A 129 129.02 -35.77 -78.59
N SER A 130 129.10 -36.11 -77.31
CA SER A 130 127.98 -36.12 -76.36
C SER A 130 128.28 -35.16 -75.20
N PRO A 131 127.26 -34.45 -74.67
CA PRO A 131 127.46 -33.55 -73.53
C PRO A 131 127.91 -34.34 -72.29
N PRO A 132 128.83 -33.80 -71.48
CA PRO A 132 129.27 -34.44 -70.24
C PRO A 132 128.13 -34.51 -69.20
N SER A 133 128.20 -35.46 -68.27
CA SER A 133 127.30 -35.52 -67.12
C SER A 133 127.48 -34.28 -66.23
N ASN A 134 126.38 -33.72 -65.71
CA ASN A 134 126.41 -32.54 -64.84
C ASN A 134 126.78 -32.90 -63.37
N ASP A 135 127.65 -33.89 -63.18
CA ASP A 135 128.10 -34.35 -61.88
C ASP A 135 129.33 -33.58 -61.35
N GLY A 136 129.91 -32.69 -62.18
CA GLY A 136 131.04 -31.84 -61.83
C GLY A 136 132.39 -32.54 -61.79
N THR A 137 132.48 -33.79 -62.26
CA THR A 137 133.76 -34.52 -62.43
C THR A 137 134.53 -34.02 -63.66
N LEU A 138 133.81 -33.81 -64.77
CA LEU A 138 134.28 -33.16 -65.99
C LEU A 138 133.81 -31.70 -66.01
N ILE A 139 134.71 -30.77 -66.30
CA ILE A 139 134.33 -29.35 -66.44
C ILE A 139 134.13 -29.04 -67.92
N LEU A 140 132.90 -28.69 -68.28
CA LEU A 140 132.56 -28.23 -69.62
C LEU A 140 133.14 -26.83 -69.85
N LEU A 141 134.00 -26.69 -70.87
CA LEU A 141 134.65 -25.43 -71.20
C LEU A 141 133.94 -24.69 -72.33
N ALA A 142 133.49 -25.41 -73.36
CA ALA A 142 132.70 -24.83 -74.44
C ALA A 142 131.94 -25.91 -75.23
N LYS A 143 130.94 -25.44 -75.98
CA LYS A 143 130.32 -26.20 -77.07
C LYS A 143 130.81 -25.65 -78.42
N VAL A 144 131.22 -26.53 -79.32
CA VAL A 144 131.78 -26.19 -80.63
C VAL A 144 131.06 -26.99 -81.71
N THR A 145 130.51 -26.33 -82.73
CA THR A 145 129.80 -27.03 -83.81
C THR A 145 130.76 -27.30 -84.99
N LEU A 146 130.91 -28.56 -85.40
CA LEU A 146 131.70 -28.98 -86.57
C LEU A 146 130.79 -29.40 -87.73
N ALA A 147 130.95 -28.73 -88.88
CA ALA A 147 130.21 -29.05 -90.11
C ALA A 147 131.16 -28.99 -91.32
N ASN A 148 131.01 -29.93 -92.26
CA ASN A 148 131.87 -30.04 -93.46
C ASN A 148 133.37 -30.01 -93.13
N ASP A 149 133.76 -30.76 -92.09
CA ASP A 149 135.14 -30.84 -91.66
C ASP A 149 135.78 -29.53 -91.17
N LYS A 150 134.98 -28.53 -90.78
CA LYS A 150 135.44 -27.27 -90.16
C LYS A 150 134.56 -26.80 -88.99
N ILE A 151 135.12 -26.02 -88.08
CA ILE A 151 134.42 -25.35 -86.98
C ILE A 151 133.57 -24.21 -87.57
N GLU A 152 132.28 -24.25 -87.27
CA GLU A 152 131.31 -23.24 -87.66
C GLU A 152 131.10 -22.23 -86.52
N GLY A 153 131.32 -20.94 -86.81
CA GLY A 153 131.23 -19.87 -85.81
C GLY A 153 132.38 -19.89 -84.77
N ASN A 154 132.14 -19.22 -83.65
CA ASN A 154 133.04 -19.19 -82.49
C ASN A 154 132.58 -20.23 -81.45
N PRO A 155 133.50 -20.87 -80.70
CA PRO A 155 133.15 -21.71 -79.55
C PRO A 155 132.21 -20.99 -78.55
N ASP A 156 131.10 -21.65 -78.19
CA ASP A 156 130.15 -21.13 -77.19
C ASP A 156 130.70 -21.39 -75.78
N ASN A 157 131.20 -20.32 -75.16
CA ASN A 157 131.74 -20.31 -73.80
C ASN A 157 130.68 -19.91 -72.74
N SER A 158 129.42 -19.65 -73.12
CA SER A 158 128.37 -19.26 -72.15
C SER A 158 127.79 -20.45 -71.39
N VAL A 159 127.99 -21.67 -71.91
CA VAL A 159 127.56 -22.94 -71.30
C VAL A 159 128.37 -23.36 -70.07
N ARG A 160 129.37 -22.57 -69.67
CA ARG A 160 130.27 -22.87 -68.55
C ARG A 160 129.55 -22.70 -67.22
N THR A 161 129.72 -23.69 -66.33
CA THR A 161 129.39 -23.53 -64.91
C THR A 161 130.53 -22.81 -64.21
N PHE A 162 130.24 -21.68 -63.54
CA PHE A 162 131.24 -20.94 -62.76
C PHE A 162 131.27 -21.39 -61.30
N ALA A 163 132.46 -21.42 -60.73
CA ALA A 163 132.64 -21.57 -59.29
C ALA A 163 132.27 -20.26 -58.57
N SER A 164 131.66 -20.37 -57.38
CA SER A 164 131.23 -19.23 -56.54
C SER A 164 131.49 -19.53 -55.06
N ALA A 165 131.49 -18.50 -54.22
CA ALA A 165 131.55 -18.68 -52.77
C ALA A 165 130.19 -19.14 -52.22
N LYS A 166 130.18 -20.09 -51.28
CA LYS A 166 128.97 -20.56 -50.60
C LYS A 166 128.67 -19.66 -49.38
N ILE A 167 127.44 -19.14 -49.29
CA ILE A 167 126.94 -18.38 -48.12
C ILE A 167 125.96 -19.24 -47.33
N ALA A 168 126.07 -19.24 -46.00
CA ALA A 168 125.18 -19.98 -45.12
C ALA A 168 123.79 -19.32 -45.02
N SER A 169 122.74 -20.15 -44.94
CA SER A 169 121.35 -19.68 -44.80
C SER A 169 121.16 -18.82 -43.55
N GLY A 170 120.40 -17.74 -43.68
CA GLY A 170 120.03 -16.83 -42.58
C GLY A 170 121.17 -15.98 -42.01
N LYS A 171 122.33 -15.91 -42.69
CA LYS A 171 123.49 -15.17 -42.18
C LYS A 171 123.61 -13.74 -42.66
N VAL A 172 122.76 -13.28 -43.57
CA VAL A 172 122.73 -11.87 -44.01
C VAL A 172 122.07 -11.01 -42.92
N THR A 173 122.85 -10.22 -42.18
CA THR A 173 122.39 -9.26 -41.18
C THR A 173 122.40 -7.83 -41.72
N ILE A 174 121.83 -6.89 -40.97
CA ILE A 174 121.76 -5.47 -41.37
C ILE A 174 123.14 -4.86 -41.66
N ASP A 175 124.19 -5.24 -40.93
CA ASP A 175 125.55 -4.70 -41.13
C ASP A 175 126.20 -5.19 -42.43
N GLN A 176 125.66 -6.24 -43.04
CA GLN A 176 126.12 -6.79 -44.31
C GLN A 176 125.35 -6.21 -45.51
N LEU A 177 124.34 -5.39 -45.25
CA LEU A 177 123.57 -4.66 -46.24
C LEU A 177 123.88 -3.17 -46.07
N ALA A 178 124.43 -2.51 -47.09
CA ALA A 178 124.60 -1.07 -47.05
C ALA A 178 123.24 -0.35 -46.97
N ASP A 179 123.22 0.86 -46.42
CA ASP A 179 122.01 1.70 -46.41
C ASP A 179 121.43 1.84 -47.82
N ASN A 180 120.11 1.71 -47.95
CA ASN A 180 119.37 1.71 -49.23
C ASN A 180 119.78 0.60 -50.22
N SER A 181 120.59 -0.36 -49.80
CA SER A 181 120.99 -1.47 -50.68
C SER A 181 119.84 -2.40 -51.02
N VAL A 182 118.74 -2.40 -50.26
CA VAL A 182 117.47 -3.05 -50.62
C VAL A 182 116.43 -1.96 -50.90
N ASN A 183 116.25 -1.62 -52.17
CA ASN A 183 115.28 -0.63 -52.62
C ASN A 183 114.06 -1.32 -53.26
N ALA A 184 113.05 -0.55 -53.65
CA ALA A 184 111.84 -1.09 -54.27
C ALA A 184 112.12 -1.95 -55.52
N ALA A 185 113.20 -1.70 -56.27
CA ALA A 185 113.56 -2.53 -57.43
C ALA A 185 114.17 -3.89 -57.05
N LYS A 186 114.64 -4.03 -55.81
CA LYS A 186 115.20 -5.27 -55.25
C LYS A 186 114.18 -6.05 -54.41
N ILE A 187 113.00 -5.46 -54.16
CA ILE A 187 111.86 -6.11 -53.53
C ILE A 187 110.88 -6.45 -54.65
N ILE A 188 110.62 -7.74 -54.86
CA ILE A 188 109.66 -8.17 -55.87
C ILE A 188 108.26 -7.77 -55.39
N ASP A 189 107.40 -7.30 -56.30
CA ASP A 189 106.03 -6.90 -55.94
C ASP A 189 105.29 -8.05 -55.24
N GLY A 190 104.58 -7.73 -54.15
CA GLY A 190 103.92 -8.71 -53.28
C GLY A 190 104.83 -9.56 -52.39
N SER A 191 106.16 -9.40 -52.42
CA SER A 191 107.06 -10.19 -51.56
C SER A 191 107.07 -9.78 -50.08
N VAL A 192 106.43 -8.66 -49.74
CA VAL A 192 106.22 -8.20 -48.36
C VAL A 192 104.74 -8.30 -48.04
N GLY A 193 104.34 -9.44 -47.48
CA GLY A 193 103.00 -9.67 -46.96
C GLY A 193 102.92 -9.45 -45.45
N THR A 194 101.87 -10.01 -44.85
CA THR A 194 101.61 -9.84 -43.41
C THR A 194 102.62 -10.56 -42.52
N ASN A 195 103.30 -11.59 -43.01
CA ASN A 195 104.31 -12.32 -42.23
C ASN A 195 105.66 -11.61 -42.20
N GLU A 196 105.92 -10.78 -43.21
CA GLU A 196 107.12 -9.98 -43.37
C GLU A 196 107.01 -8.64 -42.60
N LEU A 197 105.80 -8.25 -42.18
CA LEU A 197 105.53 -7.09 -41.34
C LEU A 197 105.19 -7.53 -39.91
N ALA A 198 106.04 -7.20 -38.95
CA ALA A 198 105.72 -7.42 -37.53
C ALA A 198 104.47 -6.62 -37.10
N ASN A 199 103.76 -7.09 -36.06
CA ASN A 199 102.66 -6.34 -35.46
C ASN A 199 103.13 -4.93 -35.04
N GLY A 200 102.45 -3.88 -35.51
CA GLY A 200 102.84 -2.48 -35.28
C GLY A 200 103.98 -1.98 -36.16
N ALA A 201 104.44 -2.77 -37.14
CA ALA A 201 105.47 -2.34 -38.09
C ALA A 201 105.03 -1.13 -38.93
N VAL A 202 103.74 -0.92 -39.15
CA VAL A 202 103.18 0.30 -39.74
C VAL A 202 102.42 1.04 -38.63
N ASN A 203 102.98 2.15 -38.17
CA ASN A 203 102.37 3.01 -37.15
C ASN A 203 102.03 4.38 -37.76
N VAL A 204 101.37 5.24 -37.00
CA VAL A 204 100.94 6.57 -37.48
C VAL A 204 102.08 7.42 -38.02
N ASN A 205 103.31 7.29 -37.49
CA ASN A 205 104.47 8.05 -37.98
C ASN A 205 105.05 7.49 -39.29
N LYS A 206 104.67 6.26 -39.67
CA LYS A 206 105.06 5.60 -40.92
C LYS A 206 104.00 5.74 -42.02
N LEU A 207 102.82 6.24 -41.67
CA LEU A 207 101.77 6.64 -42.60
C LEU A 207 101.87 8.15 -42.78
N ALA A 208 101.99 8.61 -44.03
CA ALA A 208 101.91 10.05 -44.30
C ALA A 208 100.47 10.55 -44.09
N ASP A 209 100.30 11.84 -43.83
CA ASP A 209 98.96 12.43 -43.78
C ASP A 209 98.18 12.12 -45.06
N ASN A 210 96.92 11.72 -44.92
CA ASN A 210 96.04 11.26 -46.01
C ASN A 210 96.53 10.01 -46.76
N SER A 211 97.56 9.31 -46.26
CA SER A 211 98.04 8.09 -46.93
C SER A 211 97.02 6.95 -46.85
N VAL A 212 96.06 6.98 -45.93
CA VAL A 212 94.89 6.10 -45.90
C VAL A 212 93.66 6.97 -46.20
N ASN A 213 93.27 7.03 -47.47
CA ASN A 213 92.10 7.76 -47.93
C ASN A 213 90.92 6.81 -48.15
N ALA A 214 89.73 7.35 -48.45
CA ALA A 214 88.54 6.54 -48.71
C ALA A 214 88.78 5.45 -49.78
N ALA A 215 89.59 5.71 -50.82
CA ALA A 215 89.89 4.70 -51.85
C ALA A 215 90.77 3.53 -51.34
N LYS A 216 91.47 3.72 -50.22
CA LYS A 216 92.28 2.69 -49.56
C LYS A 216 91.53 1.99 -48.42
N ILE A 217 90.36 2.51 -48.05
CA ILE A 217 89.42 1.91 -47.09
C ILE A 217 88.32 1.25 -47.91
N ILE A 218 88.38 -0.06 -48.06
CA ILE A 218 87.35 -0.79 -48.80
C ILE A 218 86.01 -0.67 -48.04
N ASP A 219 84.90 -0.54 -48.76
CA ASP A 219 83.56 -0.47 -48.16
C ASP A 219 83.34 -1.60 -47.15
N GLY A 220 82.86 -1.24 -45.95
CA GLY A 220 82.62 -2.18 -44.84
C GLY A 220 83.86 -2.61 -44.05
N SER A 221 85.08 -2.17 -44.42
CA SER A 221 86.30 -2.50 -43.66
C SER A 221 86.40 -1.79 -42.30
N VAL A 222 85.65 -0.71 -42.10
CA VAL A 222 85.48 -0.04 -40.80
C VAL A 222 84.10 -0.39 -40.25
N GLY A 223 84.05 -1.43 -39.42
CA GLY A 223 82.87 -1.83 -38.68
C GLY A 223 82.84 -1.25 -37.27
N THR A 224 81.96 -1.82 -36.43
CA THR A 224 81.77 -1.35 -35.04
C THR A 224 82.96 -1.65 -34.14
N ASN A 225 83.82 -2.62 -34.47
CA ASN A 225 84.98 -2.97 -33.66
C ASN A 225 86.18 -2.03 -33.94
N GLU A 226 86.22 -1.49 -35.16
CA GLU A 226 87.22 -0.55 -35.63
C GLU A 226 86.92 0.89 -35.17
N LEU A 227 85.68 1.17 -34.77
CA LEU A 227 85.24 2.42 -34.14
C LEU A 227 85.12 2.24 -32.62
N ALA A 228 85.92 2.95 -31.85
CA ALA A 228 85.74 3.00 -30.40
C ALA A 228 84.35 3.55 -30.02
N ASN A 229 83.82 3.17 -28.85
CA ASN A 229 82.63 3.80 -28.30
C ASN A 229 82.84 5.32 -28.26
N THR A 230 81.86 6.10 -28.76
CA THR A 230 81.92 7.57 -28.91
C THR A 230 82.89 8.10 -29.99
N ALA A 231 83.49 7.23 -30.81
CA ALA A 231 84.40 7.66 -31.87
C ALA A 231 83.74 8.57 -32.91
N VAL A 232 82.42 8.49 -33.09
CA VAL A 232 81.63 9.43 -33.89
C VAL A 232 80.90 10.38 -32.93
N THR A 233 81.40 11.61 -32.84
CA THR A 233 80.81 12.70 -32.05
C THR A 233 79.95 13.59 -32.94
N VAL A 234 79.15 14.49 -32.35
CA VAL A 234 78.35 15.47 -33.11
C VAL A 234 79.23 16.27 -34.08
N ASP A 235 80.41 16.73 -33.65
CA ASP A 235 81.34 17.47 -34.53
C ASP A 235 81.90 16.66 -35.71
N LYS A 236 81.85 15.32 -35.63
CA LYS A 236 82.27 14.41 -36.71
C LYS A 236 81.12 14.09 -37.67
N LEU A 237 79.89 14.46 -37.31
CA LEU A 237 78.71 14.38 -38.16
C LEU A 237 78.44 15.77 -38.73
N ALA A 238 78.43 15.88 -40.06
CA ALA A 238 78.00 17.13 -40.69
C ALA A 238 76.52 17.39 -40.39
N ASP A 239 76.08 18.64 -40.43
CA ASP A 239 74.67 18.98 -40.31
C ASP A 239 73.83 18.18 -41.32
N ASN A 240 72.72 17.60 -40.85
CA ASN A 240 71.85 16.70 -41.62
C ASN A 240 72.51 15.39 -42.12
N SER A 241 73.72 15.04 -41.65
CA SER A 241 74.36 13.79 -42.05
C SER A 241 73.63 12.56 -41.54
N VAL A 242 72.81 12.68 -40.49
CA VAL A 242 71.83 11.66 -40.05
C VAL A 242 70.44 12.23 -40.30
N ASN A 243 69.89 11.93 -41.48
CA ASN A 243 68.54 12.34 -41.87
C ASN A 243 67.54 11.19 -41.65
N ALA A 244 66.24 11.46 -41.84
CA ALA A 244 65.21 10.45 -41.67
C ALA A 244 65.46 9.16 -42.49
N ALA A 245 66.06 9.25 -43.68
CA ALA A 245 66.37 8.07 -44.50
C ALA A 245 67.52 7.21 -43.93
N LYS A 246 68.35 7.78 -43.05
CA LYS A 246 69.44 7.08 -42.35
C LYS A 246 69.04 6.57 -40.97
N ILE A 247 67.87 6.97 -40.48
CA ILE A 247 67.26 6.48 -39.25
C ILE A 247 66.26 5.39 -39.66
N ILE A 248 66.53 4.14 -39.29
CA ILE A 248 65.60 3.05 -39.58
C ILE A 248 64.32 3.27 -38.75
N ASP A 249 63.15 3.01 -39.33
CA ASP A 249 61.88 3.11 -38.62
C ASP A 249 61.91 2.30 -37.31
N GLY A 250 61.52 2.94 -36.21
CA GLY A 250 61.52 2.36 -34.87
C GLY A 250 62.88 2.32 -34.15
N SER A 251 63.97 2.77 -34.78
CA SER A 251 65.30 2.83 -34.12
C SER A 251 65.41 3.92 -33.05
N VAL A 252 64.54 4.93 -33.09
CA VAL A 252 64.38 5.94 -32.03
C VAL A 252 63.20 5.54 -31.16
N GLY A 253 63.48 4.86 -30.05
CA GLY A 253 62.49 4.51 -29.03
C GLY A 253 62.38 5.55 -27.93
N THR A 254 61.67 5.19 -26.86
CA THR A 254 61.44 6.09 -25.72
C THR A 254 62.68 6.33 -24.88
N ASN A 255 63.70 5.46 -24.95
CA ASN A 255 64.94 5.65 -24.20
C ASN A 255 65.90 6.61 -24.93
N GLU A 256 65.78 6.68 -26.25
CA GLU A 256 66.55 7.56 -27.13
C GLU A 256 65.98 9.00 -27.13
N LEU A 257 64.73 9.17 -26.70
CA LEU A 257 64.09 10.47 -26.49
C LEU A 257 64.04 10.80 -24.99
N ALA A 258 64.72 11.87 -24.58
CA ALA A 258 64.54 12.40 -23.22
C ALA A 258 63.07 12.80 -22.98
N ASN A 259 62.60 12.77 -21.72
CA ASN A 259 61.19 13.02 -21.35
C ASN A 259 60.60 14.37 -21.85
N THR A 260 61.45 15.35 -22.19
CA THR A 260 61.06 16.66 -22.73
C THR A 260 61.60 16.92 -24.15
N ALA A 261 62.11 15.87 -24.80
CA ALA A 261 62.75 15.98 -26.11
C ALA A 261 61.76 16.36 -27.22
N VAL A 262 60.48 16.04 -27.08
CA VAL A 262 59.41 16.46 -28.00
C VAL A 262 58.58 17.55 -27.33
N THR A 263 58.81 18.80 -27.72
CA THR A 263 58.05 19.97 -27.26
C THR A 263 56.98 20.33 -28.28
N VAL A 264 56.05 21.21 -27.91
CA VAL A 264 55.02 21.72 -28.84
C VAL A 264 55.67 22.31 -30.10
N ASP A 265 56.76 23.09 -29.95
CA ASP A 265 57.47 23.68 -31.11
C ASP A 265 58.13 22.64 -32.04
N LYS A 266 58.36 21.41 -31.56
CA LYS A 266 58.91 20.30 -32.35
C LYS A 266 57.81 19.47 -33.02
N LEU A 267 56.56 19.69 -32.65
CA LEU A 267 55.39 19.09 -33.26
C LEU A 267 54.81 20.08 -34.26
N ALA A 268 54.80 19.73 -35.54
CA ALA A 268 54.07 20.52 -36.53
C ALA A 268 52.58 20.62 -36.16
N ASP A 269 51.91 21.69 -36.58
CA ASP A 269 50.46 21.83 -36.40
C ASP A 269 49.73 20.59 -36.96
N ASN A 270 48.78 20.06 -36.18
CA ASN A 270 48.05 18.82 -36.48
C ASN A 270 48.90 17.54 -36.61
N SER A 271 50.18 17.58 -36.19
CA SER A 271 51.04 16.39 -36.20
C SER A 271 50.54 15.30 -35.24
N VAL A 272 49.85 15.66 -34.16
CA VAL A 272 49.06 14.75 -33.32
C VAL A 272 47.58 14.98 -33.60
N ASN A 273 47.03 14.22 -34.55
CA ASN A 273 45.62 14.28 -34.92
C ASN A 273 44.83 13.13 -34.27
N ALA A 274 43.50 13.15 -34.38
CA ALA A 274 42.65 12.12 -33.79
C ALA A 274 43.03 10.70 -34.20
N ALA A 275 43.50 10.47 -35.43
CA ALA A 275 43.92 9.14 -35.90
C ALA A 275 45.25 8.66 -35.27
N LYS A 276 46.05 9.57 -34.72
CA LYS A 276 47.31 9.28 -34.02
C LYS A 276 47.14 9.17 -32.51
N ILE A 277 45.98 9.56 -31.98
CA ILE A 277 45.60 9.37 -30.58
C ILE A 277 44.82 8.06 -30.52
N ILE A 278 45.36 7.06 -29.84
CA ILE A 278 44.66 5.79 -29.65
C ILE A 278 43.45 6.04 -28.73
N ASP A 279 42.31 5.41 -29.02
CA ASP A 279 41.12 5.52 -28.17
C ASP A 279 41.44 5.19 -26.70
N GLY A 280 41.03 6.08 -25.79
CA GLY A 280 41.29 5.96 -24.35
C GLY A 280 42.70 6.36 -23.89
N SER A 281 43.61 6.75 -24.78
CA SER A 281 44.97 7.19 -24.39
C SER A 281 45.01 8.56 -23.72
N VAL A 282 43.98 9.39 -23.89
CA VAL A 282 43.80 10.66 -23.18
C VAL A 282 42.75 10.44 -22.09
N GLY A 283 43.21 10.16 -20.88
CA GLY A 283 42.38 10.04 -19.68
C GLY A 283 42.29 11.36 -18.90
N THR A 284 41.74 11.26 -17.70
CA THR A 284 41.55 12.42 -16.81
C THR A 284 42.86 12.99 -16.27
N ASN A 285 43.95 12.23 -16.25
CA ASN A 285 45.25 12.71 -15.77
C ASN A 285 45.97 13.52 -16.85
N GLU A 286 45.69 13.21 -18.11
CA GLU A 286 46.24 13.88 -19.29
C GLU A 286 45.48 15.18 -19.60
N LEU A 287 44.24 15.32 -19.08
CA LEU A 287 43.45 16.54 -19.15
C LEU A 287 43.50 17.30 -17.81
N ALA A 288 44.15 18.47 -17.80
CA ALA A 288 44.07 19.35 -16.64
C ALA A 288 42.61 19.76 -16.31
N ASN A 289 42.33 20.09 -15.06
CA ASN A 289 41.02 20.64 -14.67
C ASN A 289 40.68 21.89 -15.51
N GLY A 290 39.53 21.87 -16.19
CA GLY A 290 39.12 22.93 -17.11
C GLY A 290 39.80 22.90 -18.49
N ALA A 291 40.58 21.86 -18.80
CA ALA A 291 41.23 21.72 -20.11
C ALA A 291 40.22 21.63 -21.25
N VAL A 292 39.03 21.06 -21.01
CA VAL A 292 37.88 21.09 -21.92
C VAL A 292 36.88 22.10 -21.37
N ASN A 293 36.91 23.32 -21.90
CA ASN A 293 35.96 24.39 -21.57
C ASN A 293 34.91 24.54 -22.68
N VAL A 294 33.90 25.38 -22.46
CA VAL A 294 32.84 25.63 -23.45
C VAL A 294 33.41 26.07 -24.79
N ASP A 295 34.45 26.91 -24.82
CA ASP A 295 35.05 27.39 -26.08
C ASP A 295 35.73 26.28 -26.90
N LYS A 296 36.11 25.18 -26.25
CA LYS A 296 36.73 24.00 -26.88
C LYS A 296 35.71 22.93 -27.26
N LEU A 297 34.47 23.03 -26.79
CA LEU A 297 33.36 22.17 -27.19
C LEU A 297 32.63 22.86 -28.34
N ALA A 298 32.65 22.26 -29.52
CA ALA A 298 31.82 22.74 -30.62
C ALA A 298 30.33 22.68 -30.24
N ASP A 299 29.50 23.55 -30.83
CA ASP A 299 28.06 23.51 -30.62
C ASP A 299 27.50 22.10 -30.89
N ASN A 300 26.66 21.61 -29.98
CA ASN A 300 26.09 20.25 -29.99
C ASN A 300 27.11 19.10 -29.92
N SER A 301 28.37 19.37 -29.59
CA SER A 301 29.40 18.34 -29.43
C SER A 301 29.13 17.38 -28.27
N VAL A 302 28.42 17.82 -27.23
CA VAL A 302 27.86 16.98 -26.17
C VAL A 302 26.35 16.92 -26.37
N ASN A 303 25.90 15.90 -27.11
CA ASN A 303 24.48 15.65 -27.38
C ASN A 303 23.93 14.57 -26.44
N ALA A 304 22.61 14.33 -26.47
CA ALA A 304 21.97 13.33 -25.62
C ALA A 304 22.59 11.92 -25.74
N ALA A 305 23.05 11.52 -26.94
CA ALA A 305 23.69 10.21 -27.12
C ALA A 305 25.08 10.10 -26.47
N LYS A 306 25.73 11.23 -26.15
CA LYS A 306 27.02 11.30 -25.45
C LYS A 306 26.89 11.49 -23.94
N ILE A 307 25.68 11.81 -23.46
CA ILE A 307 25.34 11.89 -22.04
C ILE A 307 24.69 10.56 -21.69
N ILE A 308 25.38 9.71 -20.93
CA ILE A 308 24.83 8.43 -20.48
C ILE A 308 23.65 8.72 -19.54
N ASP A 309 22.57 7.94 -19.62
CA ASP A 309 21.42 8.06 -18.73
C ASP A 309 21.86 8.05 -17.25
N GLY A 310 21.40 9.06 -16.49
CA GLY A 310 21.73 9.24 -15.08
C GLY A 310 23.10 9.88 -14.79
N SER A 311 23.91 10.19 -15.82
CA SER A 311 25.23 10.84 -15.62
C SER A 311 25.14 12.31 -15.18
N VAL A 312 24.01 12.98 -15.44
CA VAL A 312 23.72 14.32 -14.93
C VAL A 312 22.76 14.20 -13.76
N GLY A 313 23.30 14.17 -12.55
CA GLY A 313 22.55 14.16 -11.30
C GLY A 313 22.39 15.56 -10.71
N THR A 314 21.95 15.62 -9.45
CA THR A 314 21.71 16.88 -8.73
C THR A 314 22.98 17.64 -8.41
N ASN A 315 24.15 16.99 -8.36
CA ASN A 315 25.42 17.65 -8.08
C ASN A 315 25.99 18.32 -9.33
N GLU A 316 25.66 17.79 -10.51
CA GLU A 316 26.07 18.29 -11.82
C GLU A 316 25.17 19.44 -12.29
N LEU A 317 23.98 19.58 -11.72
CA LEU A 317 23.07 20.70 -11.93
C LEU A 317 23.13 21.68 -10.76
N ALA A 318 23.70 22.86 -10.98
CA ALA A 318 23.63 23.94 -10.00
C ALA A 318 22.17 24.33 -9.71
N ASN A 319 21.89 24.87 -8.51
CA ASN A 319 20.57 25.41 -8.18
C ASN A 319 20.15 26.47 -9.22
N GLY A 320 18.98 26.29 -9.83
CA GLY A 320 18.47 27.15 -10.90
C GLY A 320 19.08 26.89 -12.29
N ALA A 321 19.92 25.85 -12.46
CA ALA A 321 20.51 25.49 -13.74
C ALA A 321 19.44 25.14 -14.79
N VAL A 322 18.32 24.56 -14.37
CA VAL A 322 17.11 24.34 -15.18
C VAL A 322 16.04 25.33 -14.74
N ASN A 323 15.99 26.48 -15.41
CA ASN A 323 14.96 27.51 -15.20
C ASN A 323 13.84 27.37 -16.23
N VAL A 324 12.77 28.16 -16.08
CA VAL A 324 11.61 28.11 -16.99
C VAL A 324 12.01 28.37 -18.45
N ASP A 325 12.99 29.25 -18.71
CA ASP A 325 13.46 29.55 -20.07
C ASP A 325 14.19 28.37 -20.74
N LYS A 326 14.72 27.44 -19.95
CA LYS A 326 15.41 26.24 -20.41
C LYS A 326 14.49 25.02 -20.54
N LEU A 327 13.29 25.10 -19.99
CA LEU A 327 12.25 24.10 -20.18
C LEU A 327 11.39 24.52 -21.37
N ALA A 328 11.36 23.70 -22.41
CA ALA A 328 10.42 23.93 -23.51
C ALA A 328 8.97 23.87 -22.98
N ASP A 329 8.05 24.57 -23.64
CA ASP A 329 6.63 24.52 -23.30
C ASP A 329 6.13 23.07 -23.28
N ASN A 330 5.39 22.71 -22.23
CA ASN A 330 4.90 21.34 -21.96
C ASN A 330 6.00 20.27 -21.79
N SER A 331 7.27 20.66 -21.62
CA SER A 331 8.35 19.70 -21.40
C SER A 331 8.24 18.96 -20.07
N VAL A 332 7.58 19.54 -19.05
CA VAL A 332 7.15 18.86 -17.82
C VAL A 332 5.65 18.67 -17.90
N ASN A 333 5.22 17.51 -18.40
CA ASN A 333 3.81 17.15 -18.52
C ASN A 333 3.39 16.22 -17.38
N ALA A 334 2.09 15.91 -17.27
CA ALA A 334 1.57 15.04 -16.22
C ALA A 334 2.26 13.66 -16.16
N ALA A 335 2.72 13.10 -17.29
CA ALA A 335 3.44 11.82 -17.30
C ALA A 335 4.86 11.92 -16.72
N LYS A 336 5.45 13.12 -16.68
CA LYS A 336 6.78 13.40 -16.10
C LYS A 336 6.69 13.86 -14.64
N ILE A 337 5.50 14.19 -14.15
CA ILE A 337 5.23 14.47 -12.74
C ILE A 337 4.70 13.19 -12.13
N ILE A 338 5.52 12.52 -11.31
CA ILE A 338 5.09 11.29 -10.62
C ILE A 338 3.95 11.65 -9.65
N ASP A 339 2.94 10.80 -9.54
CA ASP A 339 1.82 11.00 -8.62
C ASP A 339 2.33 11.24 -7.18
N GLY A 340 1.84 12.32 -6.55
CA GLY A 340 2.26 12.75 -5.22
C GLY A 340 3.58 13.52 -5.14
N SER A 341 4.31 13.71 -6.25
CA SER A 341 5.57 14.48 -6.23
C SER A 341 5.39 16.00 -6.04
N VAL A 342 4.18 16.51 -6.33
CA VAL A 342 3.80 17.90 -6.02
C VAL A 342 2.93 17.87 -4.76
N GLY A 343 3.57 18.05 -3.61
CA GLY A 343 2.91 18.20 -2.31
C GLY A 343 2.66 19.66 -1.94
N THR A 344 2.29 19.89 -0.68
CA THR A 344 1.98 21.23 -0.17
C THR A 344 3.19 22.14 -0.07
N ASN A 345 4.41 21.58 0.03
CA ASN A 345 5.64 22.39 0.09
C ASN A 345 6.08 22.86 -1.30
N GLU A 346 5.71 22.11 -2.33
CA GLU A 346 6.00 22.38 -3.74
C GLU A 346 5.01 23.39 -4.34
N LEU A 347 3.84 23.57 -3.69
CA LEU A 347 2.86 24.60 -4.00
C LEU A 347 2.99 25.78 -3.03
N ALA A 348 3.40 26.94 -3.53
CA ALA A 348 3.36 28.16 -2.72
C ALA A 348 1.92 28.46 -2.24
N ASN A 349 1.78 29.13 -1.09
CA ASN A 349 0.46 29.60 -0.63
C ASN A 349 -0.21 30.47 -1.70
N GLY A 350 -1.44 30.11 -2.09
CA GLY A 350 -2.17 30.77 -3.17
C GLY A 350 -1.72 30.37 -4.59
N ALA A 351 -0.85 29.37 -4.75
CA ALA A 351 -0.40 28.90 -6.06
C ALA A 351 -1.55 28.33 -6.90
N VAL A 352 -2.58 27.75 -6.28
CA VAL A 352 -3.81 27.30 -6.95
C VAL A 352 -4.88 28.38 -6.75
N THR A 353 -5.06 29.22 -7.76
CA THR A 353 -6.11 30.26 -7.78
C THR A 353 -7.36 29.73 -8.48
N VAL A 354 -8.48 30.45 -8.36
CA VAL A 354 -9.73 30.11 -9.06
C VAL A 354 -9.50 30.03 -10.57
N GLU A 355 -8.71 30.91 -11.19
CA GLU A 355 -8.44 30.82 -12.64
C GLU A 355 -7.59 29.60 -13.03
N LYS A 356 -6.87 28.99 -12.09
CA LYS A 356 -6.06 27.78 -12.31
C LYS A 356 -6.87 26.49 -12.11
N LEU A 357 -8.05 26.59 -11.50
CA LEU A 357 -9.01 25.50 -11.41
C LEU A 357 -9.98 25.62 -12.58
N ALA A 358 -10.04 24.58 -13.42
CA ALA A 358 -11.05 24.55 -14.47
C ALA A 358 -12.46 24.52 -13.84
N ASP A 359 -13.46 25.01 -14.57
CA ASP A 359 -14.85 24.94 -14.10
C ASP A 359 -15.23 23.49 -13.73
N ASN A 360 -15.82 23.32 -12.55
CA ASN A 360 -16.15 22.02 -11.96
C ASN A 360 -14.95 21.10 -11.66
N SER A 361 -13.71 21.61 -11.68
CA SER A 361 -12.53 20.80 -11.38
C SER A 361 -12.47 20.40 -9.90
N VAL A 362 -13.17 21.09 -9.01
CA VAL A 362 -13.45 20.65 -7.63
C VAL A 362 -14.95 20.36 -7.55
N ASN A 363 -15.31 19.11 -7.86
CA ASN A 363 -16.69 18.63 -7.80
C ASN A 363 -16.95 17.93 -6.45
N ALA A 364 -18.19 17.54 -6.19
CA ALA A 364 -18.56 16.86 -4.95
C ALA A 364 -17.69 15.63 -4.67
N ALA A 365 -17.31 14.85 -5.69
CA ALA A 365 -16.43 13.68 -5.51
C ALA A 365 -14.99 14.04 -5.09
N LYS A 366 -14.55 15.28 -5.30
CA LYS A 366 -13.24 15.79 -4.87
C LYS A 366 -13.28 16.55 -3.55
N ILE A 367 -14.48 16.80 -3.03
CA ILE A 367 -14.72 17.37 -1.71
C ILE A 367 -15.07 16.20 -0.80
N ILE A 368 -14.14 15.81 0.07
CA ILE A 368 -14.37 14.73 1.03
C ILE A 368 -15.51 15.15 1.97
N ASP A 369 -16.42 14.23 2.31
CA ASP A 369 -17.51 14.52 3.23
C ASP A 369 -17.01 15.10 4.56
N GLY A 370 -17.63 16.20 4.98
CA GLY A 370 -17.25 16.94 6.19
C GLY A 370 -16.00 17.83 6.05
N SER A 371 -15.30 17.85 4.90
CA SER A 371 -14.15 18.74 4.69
C SER A 371 -14.54 20.22 4.58
N VAL A 372 -15.80 20.51 4.26
CA VAL A 372 -16.39 21.86 4.31
C VAL A 372 -17.15 22.01 5.62
N GLY A 373 -16.45 22.46 6.67
CA GLY A 373 -17.02 22.77 7.98
C GLY A 373 -17.47 24.23 8.09
N THR A 374 -17.80 24.64 9.30
CA THR A 374 -18.28 26.01 9.60
C THR A 374 -17.19 27.07 9.46
N ASN A 375 -15.91 26.71 9.52
CA ASN A 375 -14.81 27.65 9.31
C ASN A 375 -14.55 27.89 7.82
N GLU A 376 -14.82 26.86 7.00
CA GLU A 376 -14.66 26.86 5.55
C GLU A 376 -15.84 27.56 4.85
N LEU A 377 -17.00 27.64 5.53
CA LEU A 377 -18.15 28.44 5.13
C LEU A 377 -18.17 29.76 5.89
N ALA A 378 -17.90 30.86 5.19
CA ALA A 378 -18.11 32.19 5.76
C ALA A 378 -19.55 32.37 6.26
N ASN A 379 -19.76 33.23 7.27
CA ASN A 379 -21.10 33.59 7.72
C ASN A 379 -21.95 34.08 6.53
N VAL A 380 -23.16 33.53 6.37
CA VAL A 380 -24.07 33.82 5.24
C VAL A 380 -23.56 33.28 3.89
N ALA A 381 -22.55 32.40 3.87
CA ALA A 381 -22.07 31.80 2.62
C ALA A 381 -23.14 30.95 1.94
N VAL A 382 -24.06 30.32 2.68
CA VAL A 382 -25.21 29.59 2.12
C VAL A 382 -26.43 30.50 2.15
N THR A 383 -26.66 31.21 1.04
CA THR A 383 -27.85 32.06 0.83
C THR A 383 -29.01 31.25 0.26
N ILE A 384 -30.24 31.76 0.35
CA ILE A 384 -31.43 31.12 -0.27
C ILE A 384 -31.19 30.77 -1.74
N GLY A 385 -30.59 31.66 -2.53
CA GLY A 385 -30.28 31.39 -3.95
C GLY A 385 -29.20 30.31 -4.21
N LYS A 386 -28.50 29.84 -3.18
CA LYS A 386 -27.53 28.73 -3.25
C LYS A 386 -28.16 27.40 -2.80
N LEU A 387 -29.33 27.44 -2.18
CA LEU A 387 -30.14 26.28 -1.87
C LEU A 387 -31.10 26.05 -3.03
N ALA A 388 -31.10 24.84 -3.59
CA ALA A 388 -32.11 24.50 -4.58
C ALA A 388 -33.50 24.45 -3.91
N ASP A 389 -34.56 24.66 -4.70
CA ASP A 389 -35.93 24.54 -4.19
C ASP A 389 -36.14 23.17 -3.53
N ASN A 390 -36.72 23.18 -2.32
CA ASN A 390 -36.92 22.00 -1.47
C ASN A 390 -35.63 21.28 -1.01
N SER A 391 -34.44 21.89 -1.18
CA SER A 391 -33.18 21.27 -0.74
C SER A 391 -33.07 21.14 0.77
N VAL A 392 -33.84 21.94 1.54
CA VAL A 392 -34.06 21.77 2.98
C VAL A 392 -35.52 21.38 3.17
N ASN A 393 -35.79 20.08 3.23
CA ASN A 393 -37.12 19.51 3.41
C ASN A 393 -37.31 19.05 4.86
N ALA A 394 -38.52 18.63 5.21
CA ALA A 394 -38.83 18.16 6.57
C ALA A 394 -37.92 17.01 7.04
N ALA A 395 -37.44 16.15 6.16
CA ALA A 395 -36.51 15.07 6.52
C ALA A 395 -35.09 15.57 6.85
N LYS A 396 -34.71 16.76 6.35
CA LYS A 396 -33.42 17.41 6.63
C LYS A 396 -33.49 18.37 7.82
N ILE A 397 -34.70 18.63 8.34
CA ILE A 397 -34.93 19.38 9.57
C ILE A 397 -35.14 18.35 10.67
N ILE A 398 -34.16 18.20 11.56
CA ILE A 398 -34.27 17.26 12.68
C ILE A 398 -35.39 17.74 13.61
N ASP A 399 -36.19 16.81 14.15
CA ASP A 399 -37.25 17.13 15.12
C ASP A 399 -36.70 17.97 16.28
N GLY A 400 -37.35 19.10 16.56
CA GLY A 400 -36.95 20.04 17.61
C GLY A 400 -35.81 21.01 17.24
N SER A 401 -35.18 20.88 16.06
CA SER A 401 -34.13 21.81 15.61
C SER A 401 -34.66 23.21 15.27
N VAL A 402 -35.96 23.32 14.97
CA VAL A 402 -36.65 24.60 14.81
C VAL A 402 -37.38 24.91 16.11
N GLY A 403 -36.71 25.64 17.00
CA GLY A 403 -37.26 26.16 18.24
C GLY A 403 -37.81 27.59 18.08
N THR A 404 -38.09 28.22 19.21
CA THR A 404 -38.66 29.58 19.27
C THR A 404 -37.70 30.67 18.80
N ASN A 405 -36.39 30.40 18.78
CA ASN A 405 -35.39 31.37 18.32
C ASN A 405 -35.23 31.31 16.79
N GLU A 406 -35.44 30.13 16.23
CA GLU A 406 -35.37 29.83 14.80
C GLU A 406 -36.66 30.27 14.07
N LEU A 407 -37.77 30.39 14.79
CA LEU A 407 -38.99 31.03 14.31
C LEU A 407 -39.07 32.48 14.82
N ALA A 408 -38.91 33.44 13.92
CA ALA A 408 -39.19 34.84 14.25
C ALA A 408 -40.63 35.00 14.78
N ASN A 409 -40.85 36.00 15.66
CA ASN A 409 -42.20 36.36 16.07
C ASN A 409 -43.08 36.59 14.83
N THR A 410 -44.28 36.02 14.80
CA THR A 410 -45.23 36.01 13.65
C THR A 410 -44.82 35.15 12.43
N ALA A 411 -43.73 34.38 12.53
CA ALA A 411 -43.29 33.52 11.42
C ALA A 411 -44.34 32.47 11.03
N VAL A 412 -45.15 31.98 11.97
CA VAL A 412 -46.30 31.11 11.68
C VAL A 412 -47.56 31.98 11.53
N THR A 413 -47.93 32.26 10.28
CA THR A 413 -49.14 33.00 9.92
C THR A 413 -50.32 32.05 9.72
N LEU A 414 -51.54 32.57 9.68
CA LEU A 414 -52.74 31.76 9.40
C LEU A 414 -52.63 31.00 8.08
N GLU A 415 -52.03 31.60 7.05
CA GLU A 415 -51.81 30.96 5.74
C GLU A 415 -50.79 29.81 5.79
N LYS A 416 -49.90 29.80 6.80
CA LYS A 416 -48.93 28.72 7.04
C LYS A 416 -49.50 27.58 7.89
N LEU A 417 -50.67 27.78 8.50
CA LEU A 417 -51.41 26.74 9.22
C LEU A 417 -52.49 26.20 8.30
N ALA A 418 -52.40 24.92 7.93
CA ALA A 418 -53.49 24.27 7.21
C ALA A 418 -54.79 24.32 8.04
N ASP A 419 -55.95 24.31 7.37
CA ASP A 419 -57.24 24.26 8.05
C ASP A 419 -57.31 23.08 9.03
N ASN A 420 -57.79 23.33 10.26
CA ASN A 420 -57.83 22.36 11.36
C ASN A 420 -56.47 21.83 11.83
N SER A 421 -55.36 22.41 11.38
CA SER A 421 -54.02 22.01 11.83
C SER A 421 -53.79 22.25 13.32
N VAL A 422 -54.53 23.17 13.95
CA VAL A 422 -54.63 23.32 15.41
C VAL A 422 -56.03 22.84 15.83
N ASN A 423 -56.13 21.58 16.20
CA ASN A 423 -57.38 20.95 16.64
C ASN A 423 -57.43 20.81 18.16
N ALA A 424 -58.58 20.40 18.70
CA ALA A 424 -58.76 20.24 20.15
C ALA A 424 -57.75 19.29 20.82
N ALA A 425 -57.16 18.33 20.08
CA ALA A 425 -56.12 17.44 20.63
C ALA A 425 -54.74 18.12 20.71
N LYS A 426 -54.51 19.18 19.91
CA LYS A 426 -53.30 20.01 19.92
C LYS A 426 -53.41 21.21 20.87
N ILE A 427 -54.61 21.50 21.38
CA ILE A 427 -54.87 22.49 22.42
C ILE A 427 -54.92 21.73 23.74
N ILE A 428 -53.90 21.91 24.57
CA ILE A 428 -53.87 21.27 25.90
C ILE A 428 -54.95 21.91 26.78
N ASP A 429 -55.61 21.12 27.64
CA ASP A 429 -56.66 21.62 28.52
C ASP A 429 -56.15 22.78 29.40
N GLY A 430 -56.93 23.86 29.45
CA GLY A 430 -56.55 25.11 30.14
C GLY A 430 -55.53 26.01 29.42
N SER A 431 -54.99 25.63 28.25
CA SER A 431 -54.04 26.48 27.51
C SER A 431 -54.67 27.71 26.84
N VAL A 432 -55.99 27.70 26.66
CA VAL A 432 -56.77 28.87 26.23
C VAL A 432 -57.33 29.55 27.48
N GLY A 433 -56.56 30.50 28.01
CA GLY A 433 -56.96 31.35 29.13
C GLY A 433 -57.71 32.61 28.67
N THR A 434 -57.94 33.53 29.61
CA THR A 434 -58.68 34.77 29.37
C THR A 434 -57.94 35.77 28.47
N ASN A 435 -56.62 35.63 28.31
CA ASN A 435 -55.83 36.49 27.44
C ASN A 435 -55.79 35.97 25.99
N GLU A 436 -55.96 34.66 25.83
CA GLU A 436 -55.97 33.94 24.56
C GLU A 436 -57.33 34.08 23.85
N LEU A 437 -58.39 34.42 24.59
CA LEU A 437 -59.69 34.84 24.06
C LEU A 437 -59.85 36.36 24.20
N ALA A 438 -59.84 37.08 23.09
CA ALA A 438 -60.20 38.49 23.09
C ALA A 438 -61.63 38.70 23.66
N ASN A 439 -61.90 39.85 24.28
CA ASN A 439 -63.26 40.21 24.69
C ASN A 439 -64.21 40.05 23.50
N THR A 440 -65.34 39.36 23.70
CA THR A 440 -66.34 38.99 22.66
C THR A 440 -65.90 37.94 21.62
N ALA A 441 -64.73 37.30 21.80
CA ALA A 441 -64.23 36.30 20.86
C ALA A 441 -65.16 35.08 20.73
N VAL A 442 -65.91 34.73 21.77
CA VAL A 442 -66.97 33.71 21.73
C VAL A 442 -68.30 34.37 21.39
N THR A 443 -68.69 34.31 20.13
CA THR A 443 -69.96 34.83 19.61
C THR A 443 -71.05 33.75 19.68
N LEU A 444 -72.33 34.14 19.53
CA LEU A 444 -73.45 33.19 19.48
C LEU A 444 -73.27 32.12 18.41
N GLU A 445 -72.69 32.47 17.26
CA GLU A 445 -72.42 31.52 16.16
C GLU A 445 -71.29 30.53 16.50
N LYS A 446 -70.40 30.87 17.44
CA LYS A 446 -69.34 29.98 17.95
C LYS A 446 -69.80 29.07 19.08
N LEU A 447 -71.00 29.30 19.62
CA LEU A 447 -71.64 28.45 20.62
C LEU A 447 -72.74 27.63 19.94
N ALA A 448 -72.55 26.33 19.84
CA ALA A 448 -73.63 25.46 19.38
C ALA A 448 -74.84 25.55 20.33
N ASP A 449 -76.05 25.28 19.83
CA ASP A 449 -77.25 25.24 20.66
C ASP A 449 -77.06 24.31 21.86
N ASN A 450 -77.41 24.79 23.06
CA ASN A 450 -77.21 24.10 24.35
C ASN A 450 -75.75 23.83 24.76
N SER A 451 -74.76 24.42 24.07
CA SER A 451 -73.34 24.27 24.43
C SER A 451 -72.99 24.86 25.80
N VAL A 452 -73.75 25.86 26.25
CA VAL A 452 -73.77 26.39 27.62
C VAL A 452 -75.07 25.92 28.28
N ASN A 453 -75.00 24.75 28.94
CA ASN A 453 -76.14 24.16 29.65
C ASN A 453 -76.02 24.38 31.17
N ALA A 454 -77.04 23.97 31.93
CA ALA A 454 -77.07 24.13 33.38
C ALA A 454 -75.87 23.49 34.10
N ALA A 455 -75.21 22.47 33.53
CA ALA A 455 -74.00 21.88 34.10
C ALA A 455 -72.72 22.69 33.80
N LYS A 456 -72.74 23.53 32.76
CA LYS A 456 -71.63 24.45 32.40
C LYS A 456 -71.76 25.84 33.05
N ILE A 457 -72.91 26.15 33.62
CA ILE A 457 -73.15 27.35 34.42
C ILE A 457 -73.04 26.93 35.89
N ILE A 458 -71.96 27.32 36.55
CA ILE A 458 -71.77 27.02 37.98
C ILE A 458 -72.78 27.84 38.79
N ASP A 459 -73.29 27.28 39.88
CA ASP A 459 -74.24 27.98 40.76
C ASP A 459 -73.66 29.32 41.24
N GLY A 460 -74.44 30.40 41.08
CA GLY A 460 -74.00 31.78 41.38
C GLY A 460 -73.12 32.47 40.33
N SER A 461 -72.73 31.82 39.23
CA SER A 461 -71.88 32.44 38.18
C SER A 461 -72.60 33.46 37.28
N VAL A 462 -73.94 33.43 37.27
CA VAL A 462 -74.79 34.41 36.57
C VAL A 462 -75.48 35.25 37.65
N GLY A 463 -74.87 36.39 37.98
CA GLY A 463 -75.40 37.37 38.92
C GLY A 463 -76.31 38.40 38.24
N THR A 464 -76.68 39.43 39.01
CA THR A 464 -77.59 40.49 38.57
C THR A 464 -76.98 41.43 37.52
N ASN A 465 -75.65 41.44 37.36
CA ASN A 465 -74.95 42.24 36.36
C ASN A 465 -74.78 41.49 35.04
N GLU A 466 -74.79 40.16 35.09
CA GLU A 466 -74.63 39.23 33.97
C GLU A 466 -75.95 39.04 33.19
N LEU A 467 -77.07 39.55 33.73
CA LEU A 467 -78.39 39.54 33.10
C LEU A 467 -78.87 40.99 32.86
N ALA A 468 -79.06 41.36 31.60
CA ALA A 468 -79.68 42.63 31.27
C ALA A 468 -81.16 42.68 31.72
N ASN A 469 -81.69 43.87 31.99
CA ASN A 469 -83.12 44.06 32.32
C ASN A 469 -84.01 43.47 31.22
N GLY A 470 -84.79 42.43 31.55
CA GLY A 470 -85.65 41.70 30.60
C GLY A 470 -84.99 40.51 29.89
N ALA A 471 -83.73 40.18 30.19
CA ALA A 471 -83.02 39.04 29.58
C ALA A 471 -83.65 37.68 29.93
N VAL A 472 -84.36 37.59 31.06
CA VAL A 472 -85.15 36.41 31.46
C VAL A 472 -86.61 36.83 31.59
N ASN A 473 -87.49 36.16 30.83
CA ASN A 473 -88.93 36.41 30.90
C ASN A 473 -89.60 35.56 32.00
N ALA A 474 -90.76 36.01 32.49
CA ALA A 474 -91.50 35.35 33.56
C ALA A 474 -91.97 33.91 33.22
N TYR A 475 -91.95 33.51 31.95
CA TYR A 475 -92.28 32.14 31.52
C TYR A 475 -91.11 31.16 31.67
N LYS A 476 -89.88 31.66 31.77
CA LYS A 476 -88.65 30.87 31.93
C LYS A 476 -88.17 30.78 33.38
N LEU A 477 -88.84 31.49 34.30
CA LEU A 477 -88.60 31.41 35.75
C LEU A 477 -89.73 30.60 36.37
N SER A 478 -89.41 29.46 36.99
CA SER A 478 -90.37 28.78 37.85
C SER A 478 -90.58 29.61 39.13
N PRO A 479 -91.78 29.61 39.76
CA PRO A 479 -92.08 30.46 40.93
C PRO A 479 -91.24 30.18 42.19
N LEU A 480 -90.27 29.25 42.15
CA LEU A 480 -89.60 28.66 43.31
C LEU A 480 -88.10 29.01 43.46
N GLN A 481 -87.50 29.76 42.53
CA GLN A 481 -86.03 29.89 42.45
C GLN A 481 -85.47 31.30 42.74
N VAL A 482 -86.30 32.24 43.21
CA VAL A 482 -85.81 33.57 43.60
C VAL A 482 -85.80 33.68 45.14
N GLN A 483 -84.61 33.54 45.75
CA GLN A 483 -84.38 33.88 47.15
C GLN A 483 -83.40 35.04 47.23
N GLY A 484 -83.89 36.20 47.64
CA GLY A 484 -83.11 37.41 47.87
C GLY A 484 -84.00 38.50 48.46
N GLU A 485 -83.60 39.02 49.61
CA GLU A 485 -84.36 39.97 50.43
C GLU A 485 -84.58 41.30 49.69
N GLY A 486 -85.84 41.68 49.42
CA GLY A 486 -86.16 42.98 48.83
C GLY A 486 -87.52 43.19 48.18
N PHE A 487 -88.35 42.16 47.95
CA PHE A 487 -89.70 42.35 47.39
C PHE A 487 -90.81 41.84 48.33
N GLN A 488 -91.63 42.77 48.84
CA GLN A 488 -92.81 42.52 49.68
C GLN A 488 -93.94 41.80 48.93
N ARG A 489 -94.21 40.54 49.31
CA ARG A 489 -95.55 39.94 49.43
C ARG A 489 -95.49 38.71 50.36
N CYS A 490 -95.85 38.92 51.64
CA CYS A 490 -95.84 38.01 52.81
C CYS A 490 -96.39 36.59 52.51
N LEU A 491 -95.91 35.42 52.98
CA LEU A 491 -95.16 34.91 54.16
C LEU A 491 -95.83 35.01 55.55
N TYR A 492 -96.37 33.88 56.05
CA TYR A 492 -96.68 33.61 57.48
C TYR A 492 -96.09 32.25 57.93
N THR A 493 -95.78 32.13 59.23
CA THR A 493 -94.88 31.13 59.81
C THR A 493 -95.54 29.89 60.46
N ASN A 494 -96.87 29.85 60.68
CA ASN A 494 -97.66 28.64 61.05
C ASN A 494 -99.15 28.86 60.71
N SER A 495 -99.84 27.88 60.08
CA SER A 495 -101.28 28.00 59.79
C SER A 495 -102.04 26.68 59.97
N SER A 496 -103.15 26.71 60.70
CA SER A 496 -104.08 25.58 60.90
C SER A 496 -105.47 25.98 60.39
N ALA A 497 -106.09 25.16 59.54
CA ALA A 497 -107.45 25.40 59.03
C ALA A 497 -108.33 24.15 59.17
N SER A 498 -109.46 24.26 59.88
CA SER A 498 -110.45 23.19 60.06
C SER A 498 -111.84 23.69 59.67
N SER A 499 -112.59 22.89 58.89
CA SER A 499 -113.98 23.18 58.50
C SER A 499 -114.89 21.98 58.72
N ASN A 500 -116.14 22.25 59.14
CA ASN A 500 -117.21 21.27 59.27
C ASN A 500 -118.29 21.47 58.17
N ASP A 501 -118.05 22.40 57.24
CA ASP A 501 -119.00 22.83 56.20
C ASP A 501 -118.44 22.52 54.80
N LEU A 502 -119.28 21.93 53.95
CA LEU A 502 -118.92 21.29 52.68
C LEU A 502 -118.59 22.26 51.53
N SER A 503 -118.86 23.56 51.68
CA SER A 503 -118.71 24.52 50.58
C SER A 503 -117.39 25.30 50.60
N ILE A 504 -116.57 25.13 51.64
CA ILE A 504 -115.33 25.89 51.84
C ILE A 504 -114.19 24.90 52.07
N ALA A 505 -113.36 24.68 51.05
CA ALA A 505 -112.15 23.86 51.15
C ALA A 505 -111.14 24.57 52.08
N PRO A 506 -110.81 24.02 53.27
CA PRO A 506 -109.81 24.64 54.13
C PRO A 506 -108.43 24.52 53.47
N LEU A 507 -107.83 25.68 53.15
CA LEU A 507 -106.48 25.81 52.59
C LEU A 507 -105.54 26.39 53.66
N ALA A 508 -104.55 25.61 54.10
CA ALA A 508 -103.55 26.02 55.08
C ALA A 508 -102.16 26.18 54.41
N TYR A 509 -101.50 27.33 54.56
CA TYR A 509 -100.16 27.66 54.05
C TYR A 509 -99.22 28.11 55.19
N GLY A 510 -98.18 27.34 55.52
CA GLY A 510 -97.26 27.64 56.63
C GLY A 510 -95.78 27.42 56.32
N ILE A 511 -94.92 28.40 56.61
CA ILE A 511 -93.52 28.37 56.14
C ILE A 511 -92.52 27.81 57.17
N GLN A 512 -92.70 27.96 58.49
CA GLN A 512 -91.63 27.65 59.46
C GLN A 512 -91.85 26.50 60.45
N ASN A 513 -93.07 26.03 60.68
CA ASN A 513 -93.27 24.84 61.53
C ASN A 513 -94.24 23.82 60.89
N SER A 514 -95.56 23.96 61.01
CA SER A 514 -96.51 22.98 60.49
C SER A 514 -97.71 23.62 59.79
N ALA A 515 -98.20 22.97 58.73
CA ALA A 515 -99.43 23.31 58.00
C ALA A 515 -100.40 22.12 58.04
N ASN A 516 -101.47 22.23 58.83
CA ASN A 516 -102.43 21.13 59.03
C ASN A 516 -103.82 21.55 58.55
N ALA A 517 -104.40 20.78 57.62
CA ALA A 517 -105.76 20.93 57.12
C ALA A 517 -106.55 19.63 57.35
N SER A 518 -107.65 19.68 58.08
CA SER A 518 -108.46 18.48 58.35
C SER A 518 -109.95 18.75 58.21
N THR A 519 -110.68 17.75 57.71
CA THR A 519 -112.15 17.72 57.69
C THR A 519 -112.64 16.42 58.30
N ALA A 520 -113.46 16.49 59.35
CA ALA A 520 -114.08 15.32 59.97
C ALA A 520 -115.60 15.38 59.74
N ALA A 521 -116.12 14.55 58.83
CA ALA A 521 -117.56 14.35 58.70
C ALA A 521 -118.01 13.28 59.71
N VAL A 522 -118.61 13.70 60.82
CA VAL A 522 -119.41 12.83 61.68
C VAL A 522 -120.87 12.99 61.27
N GLY A 523 -121.43 12.03 60.53
CA GLY A 523 -122.86 11.98 60.22
C GLY A 523 -123.18 11.62 58.77
N THR A 524 -124.17 10.75 58.59
CA THR A 524 -124.54 9.98 57.39
C THR A 524 -125.15 10.77 56.21
N THR A 525 -124.65 11.97 55.88
CA THR A 525 -125.27 12.82 54.84
C THR A 525 -124.29 13.52 53.89
N SER A 526 -123.02 13.09 53.80
CA SER A 526 -122.02 13.73 52.94
C SER A 526 -121.27 12.71 52.05
N ASN A 527 -121.65 12.67 50.77
CA ASN A 527 -121.12 11.73 49.77
C ASN A 527 -119.69 12.07 49.28
N PHE A 528 -119.24 13.33 49.44
CA PHE A 528 -117.94 13.83 48.94
C PHE A 528 -117.19 14.68 49.98
N SER A 529 -115.89 14.44 50.18
CA SER A 529 -115.00 15.23 51.05
C SER A 529 -113.68 15.65 50.35
N TYR A 530 -113.18 16.86 50.66
CA TYR A 530 -111.93 17.44 50.11
C TYR A 530 -111.11 18.21 51.16
N ALA A 531 -109.79 17.99 51.22
CA ALA A 531 -108.87 18.82 52.02
C ALA A 531 -107.51 19.00 51.34
N GLN A 532 -106.90 20.18 51.56
CA GLN A 532 -105.58 20.54 51.01
C GLN A 532 -104.70 21.31 52.02
N SER A 533 -103.46 20.87 52.23
CA SER A 533 -102.46 21.58 53.06
C SER A 533 -101.16 21.85 52.32
N PHE A 534 -100.49 22.97 52.63
CA PHE A 534 -99.20 23.38 52.05
C PHE A 534 -98.23 23.88 53.13
N GLY A 535 -97.18 23.12 53.44
CA GLY A 535 -96.19 23.43 54.49
C GLY A 535 -94.77 23.50 53.94
N ILE A 536 -93.90 24.36 54.48
CA ILE A 536 -92.49 24.41 54.07
C ILE A 536 -91.60 23.69 55.08
N SER A 537 -91.49 24.04 56.37
CA SER A 537 -90.37 23.53 57.22
C SER A 537 -90.50 22.26 58.10
N ASN A 538 -91.65 21.81 58.64
CA ASN A 538 -91.66 20.71 59.65
C ASN A 538 -92.75 19.62 59.49
N SER A 539 -94.01 19.94 59.18
CA SER A 539 -94.98 18.94 58.65
C SER A 539 -96.18 19.55 57.92
N ALA A 540 -96.62 18.90 56.83
CA ALA A 540 -97.83 19.23 56.08
C ALA A 540 -98.82 18.05 56.15
N ASN A 541 -99.91 18.17 56.89
CA ASN A 541 -100.86 17.06 57.04
C ASN A 541 -102.23 17.44 56.49
N ALA A 542 -102.79 16.56 55.65
CA ALA A 542 -104.15 16.66 55.13
C ALA A 542 -104.88 15.33 55.38
N SER A 543 -106.08 15.38 55.97
CA SER A 543 -106.85 14.16 56.24
C SER A 543 -108.35 14.38 56.11
N THR A 544 -109.04 13.42 55.48
CA THR A 544 -110.51 13.46 55.32
C THR A 544 -111.15 12.07 55.49
N THR A 545 -112.43 12.05 55.85
CA THR A 545 -113.27 10.84 55.91
C THR A 545 -114.61 11.11 55.21
N ALA A 546 -115.13 10.14 54.44
CA ALA A 546 -116.39 10.25 53.70
C ALA A 546 -117.16 8.92 53.62
N SER A 547 -118.44 8.96 53.21
CA SER A 547 -119.25 7.74 53.03
C SER A 547 -119.16 7.09 51.64
N GLU A 548 -118.83 7.86 50.58
CA GLU A 548 -118.74 7.36 49.20
C GLU A 548 -117.42 7.73 48.51
N TYR A 549 -117.04 9.02 48.51
CA TYR A 549 -115.84 9.54 47.85
C TYR A 549 -115.03 10.51 48.72
N SER A 550 -113.71 10.34 48.78
CA SER A 550 -112.81 11.28 49.44
C SER A 550 -111.53 11.54 48.65
N ASN A 551 -111.15 12.83 48.58
CA ASN A 551 -109.96 13.32 47.88
C ASN A 551 -109.09 14.17 48.82
N VAL A 552 -107.82 13.82 48.94
CA VAL A 552 -106.90 14.49 49.87
C VAL A 552 -105.59 14.84 49.19
N TYR A 553 -105.15 16.09 49.39
CA TYR A 553 -103.89 16.60 48.87
C TYR A 553 -103.05 17.21 49.99
N SER A 554 -101.81 16.76 50.14
CA SER A 554 -100.84 17.38 51.07
C SER A 554 -99.58 17.80 50.31
N TYR A 555 -99.04 18.99 50.60
CA TYR A 555 -97.87 19.56 49.93
C TYR A 555 -96.84 20.10 50.96
N GLY A 556 -95.84 19.32 51.34
CA GLY A 556 -94.69 19.71 52.17
C GLY A 556 -93.45 20.06 51.33
N LEU A 557 -92.74 21.16 51.57
CA LEU A 557 -91.59 21.57 50.73
C LEU A 557 -90.22 21.19 51.34
N SER A 558 -90.08 21.15 52.66
CA SER A 558 -88.84 20.77 53.38
C SER A 558 -89.04 19.81 54.57
N SER A 559 -90.20 19.14 54.66
CA SER A 559 -90.53 18.21 55.76
C SER A 559 -91.52 17.09 55.39
N SER A 560 -92.06 16.35 56.38
CA SER A 560 -93.03 15.27 56.12
C SER A 560 -94.38 15.78 55.65
N ALA A 561 -94.93 15.17 54.60
CA ALA A 561 -96.23 15.49 54.02
C ALA A 561 -97.13 14.25 54.10
N ASN A 562 -98.21 14.27 54.89
CA ASN A 562 -99.09 13.11 55.03
C ASN A 562 -100.49 13.40 54.50
N ALA A 563 -100.93 12.61 53.52
CA ALA A 563 -102.28 12.64 52.98
C ALA A 563 -102.99 11.33 53.32
N SER A 564 -104.09 11.41 54.08
CA SER A 564 -104.86 10.24 54.52
C SER A 564 -106.33 10.37 54.11
N SER A 565 -106.82 9.39 53.35
CA SER A 565 -108.22 9.31 52.90
C SER A 565 -108.85 7.98 53.32
N THR A 566 -110.04 8.03 53.92
CA THR A 566 -110.76 6.82 54.38
C THR A 566 -112.24 6.91 54.03
N ALA A 567 -112.81 5.82 53.49
CA ALA A 567 -114.24 5.70 53.20
C ALA A 567 -114.82 4.38 53.74
N SER A 568 -115.84 4.49 54.60
CA SER A 568 -116.35 3.37 55.43
C SER A 568 -117.84 3.07 55.23
N GLY A 569 -118.45 3.55 54.14
CA GLY A 569 -119.87 3.33 53.82
C GLY A 569 -120.17 1.92 53.30
N SER A 570 -121.39 1.43 53.54
CA SER A 570 -121.90 0.16 53.01
C SER A 570 -122.38 0.35 51.55
N GLN A 571 -122.11 -0.61 50.66
CA GLN A 571 -122.40 -0.55 49.22
C GLN A 571 -123.83 -0.10 48.92
N ILE A 572 -124.01 1.03 48.23
CA ILE A 572 -125.32 1.51 47.74
C ILE A 572 -125.45 1.39 46.22
N ASP A 573 -124.37 1.39 45.42
CA ASP A 573 -124.46 1.04 44.00
C ASP A 573 -123.17 0.56 43.32
N SER A 574 -123.31 -0.34 42.35
CA SER A 574 -122.25 -1.22 41.83
C SER A 574 -121.17 -0.58 40.94
N ASN A 575 -121.09 0.75 40.81
CA ASN A 575 -120.21 1.34 39.79
C ASN A 575 -119.19 2.41 40.20
N TYR A 576 -119.24 3.09 41.34
CA TYR A 576 -118.22 4.12 41.65
C TYR A 576 -118.07 4.34 43.17
N TYR A 577 -117.17 3.59 43.82
CA TYR A 577 -116.72 3.82 45.21
C TYR A 577 -115.19 3.87 45.21
N GLY A 578 -114.60 4.97 45.67
CA GLY A 578 -113.16 5.14 45.59
C GLY A 578 -112.56 6.15 46.57
N THR A 579 -111.33 5.87 46.99
CA THR A 579 -110.53 6.79 47.81
C THR A 579 -109.27 7.22 47.08
N TYR A 580 -108.92 8.50 47.25
CA TYR A 580 -107.78 9.11 46.59
C TYR A 580 -106.93 9.93 47.56
N ALA A 581 -105.71 9.48 47.77
CA ALA A 581 -104.72 10.20 48.58
C ALA A 581 -103.51 10.58 47.72
N GLN A 582 -103.20 11.87 47.72
CA GLN A 582 -102.02 12.42 47.06
C GLN A 582 -101.19 13.24 48.05
N SER A 583 -99.90 12.91 48.16
CA SER A 583 -98.97 13.68 48.99
C SER A 583 -97.73 14.07 48.21
N TYR A 584 -97.29 15.32 48.37
CA TYR A 584 -96.08 15.88 47.78
C TYR A 584 -95.18 16.40 48.90
N GLY A 585 -93.95 15.91 49.05
CA GLY A 585 -92.97 16.54 49.93
C GLY A 585 -91.75 15.74 50.33
N VAL A 586 -90.78 16.35 51.02
CA VAL A 586 -89.47 15.71 51.30
C VAL A 586 -89.64 14.34 51.96
N SER A 587 -90.57 14.17 52.90
CA SER A 587 -91.00 12.85 53.37
C SER A 587 -92.50 12.65 53.16
N ALA A 588 -92.94 12.23 51.98
CA ALA A 588 -94.34 12.17 51.58
C ALA A 588 -94.97 10.79 51.87
N SER A 589 -96.04 10.73 52.67
CA SER A 589 -96.87 9.52 52.81
C SER A 589 -98.28 9.75 52.27
N ALA A 590 -98.76 8.78 51.47
CA ALA A 590 -100.12 8.75 50.96
C ALA A 590 -100.77 7.41 51.31
N ASN A 591 -101.92 7.47 52.00
CA ASN A 591 -102.66 6.28 52.42
C ASN A 591 -104.14 6.38 52.00
N ALA A 592 -104.58 5.39 51.21
CA ALA A 592 -105.93 5.28 50.70
C ALA A 592 -106.52 3.92 51.05
N SER A 593 -107.60 3.92 51.83
CA SER A 593 -108.23 2.71 52.36
C SER A 593 -109.74 2.76 52.25
N THR A 594 -110.33 1.72 51.63
CA THR A 594 -111.78 1.52 51.56
C THR A 594 -112.15 0.04 51.58
N THR A 595 -113.37 -0.26 52.04
CA THR A 595 -114.07 -1.54 51.83
C THR A 595 -114.70 -1.66 50.43
N GLY A 596 -114.58 -0.63 49.59
CA GLY A 596 -115.04 -0.57 48.20
C GLY A 596 -114.05 -1.13 47.15
N LYS A 597 -114.36 -0.91 45.87
CA LYS A 597 -113.67 -1.55 44.73
C LYS A 597 -112.26 -0.96 44.46
N LEU A 598 -112.09 0.37 44.54
CA LEU A 598 -110.89 1.08 44.08
C LEU A 598 -110.19 1.88 45.20
N SER A 599 -108.88 1.66 45.38
CA SER A 599 -108.01 2.46 46.26
C SER A 599 -106.77 2.92 45.51
N ASN A 600 -106.53 4.24 45.52
CA ASN A 600 -105.42 4.87 44.81
C ASN A 600 -104.60 5.76 45.76
N ALA A 601 -103.32 5.41 45.92
CA ALA A 601 -102.38 6.16 46.74
C ALA A 601 -101.16 6.60 45.93
N TYR A 602 -100.88 7.89 45.94
CA TYR A 602 -99.75 8.49 45.23
C TYR A 602 -98.93 9.39 46.14
N SER A 603 -97.65 9.08 46.29
CA SER A 603 -96.71 9.95 46.99
C SER A 603 -95.62 10.47 46.06
N PHE A 604 -95.21 11.72 46.27
CA PHE A 604 -94.25 12.46 45.44
C PHE A 604 -93.25 13.18 46.35
N GLY A 605 -92.11 12.59 46.66
CA GLY A 605 -91.22 13.10 47.70
C GLY A 605 -89.76 12.74 47.59
N VAL A 606 -88.90 13.24 48.49
CA VAL A 606 -87.51 12.72 48.57
C VAL A 606 -87.52 11.34 49.24
N SER A 607 -88.37 11.11 50.23
CA SER A 607 -88.69 9.82 50.84
C SER A 607 -90.20 9.60 50.75
N GLY A 608 -90.66 8.75 49.84
CA GLY A 608 -92.07 8.63 49.48
C GLY A 608 -92.64 7.26 49.85
N THR A 609 -93.74 7.21 50.60
CA THR A 609 -94.46 5.96 50.91
C THR A 609 -95.89 6.00 50.38
N ALA A 610 -96.30 4.99 49.63
CA ALA A 610 -97.66 4.87 49.09
C ALA A 610 -98.24 3.49 49.42
N SER A 611 -99.43 3.47 50.02
CA SER A 611 -100.13 2.24 50.43
C SER A 611 -101.60 2.30 50.07
N ALA A 612 -102.09 1.25 49.41
CA ALA A 612 -103.49 1.10 49.02
C ALA A 612 -104.03 -0.30 49.44
N THR A 613 -105.29 -0.36 49.86
CA THR A 613 -105.97 -1.63 50.24
C THR A 613 -107.42 -1.65 49.72
N SER A 614 -107.76 -2.59 48.81
CA SER A 614 -109.09 -2.85 48.19
C SER A 614 -109.06 -4.12 47.29
N THR A 615 -110.03 -4.34 46.39
CA THR A 615 -109.95 -5.43 45.37
C THR A 615 -109.22 -5.03 44.09
N GLU A 616 -109.29 -3.76 43.67
CA GLU A 616 -108.50 -3.18 42.56
C GLU A 616 -107.65 -2.02 43.13
N GLN A 617 -106.32 -2.11 43.01
CA GLN A 617 -105.39 -1.29 43.79
C GLN A 617 -104.23 -0.73 42.96
N SER A 618 -103.95 0.57 43.15
CA SER A 618 -102.72 1.19 42.65
C SER A 618 -102.00 2.00 43.73
N ALA A 619 -100.77 1.58 44.03
CA ALA A 619 -99.85 2.33 44.88
C ALA A 619 -98.64 2.75 44.06
N ILE A 620 -98.39 4.06 43.96
CA ILE A 620 -97.23 4.59 43.25
C ILE A 620 -96.50 5.62 44.11
N SER A 621 -95.19 5.45 44.24
CA SER A 621 -94.31 6.40 44.92
C SER A 621 -93.28 6.96 43.95
N TYR A 622 -93.20 8.29 43.87
CA TYR A 622 -92.23 9.04 43.09
C TYR A 622 -91.26 9.71 44.05
N GLY A 623 -89.98 9.33 44.04
CA GLY A 623 -89.04 9.95 44.97
C GLY A 623 -87.64 9.39 45.09
N VAL A 624 -86.71 10.17 45.66
CA VAL A 624 -85.30 9.76 45.85
C VAL A 624 -85.19 8.46 46.67
N TYR A 625 -86.07 8.21 47.63
CA TYR A 625 -86.21 7.00 48.44
C TYR A 625 -87.68 6.58 48.45
N GLY A 626 -88.12 5.82 47.45
CA GLY A 626 -89.52 5.45 47.28
C GLY A 626 -89.84 4.04 47.80
N SER A 627 -90.96 3.88 48.49
CA SER A 627 -91.58 2.57 48.74
C SER A 627 -93.07 2.57 48.37
N ALA A 628 -93.48 1.53 47.64
CA ALA A 628 -94.87 1.30 47.25
C ALA A 628 -95.28 -0.13 47.58
N SER A 629 -96.47 -0.29 48.18
CA SER A 629 -97.03 -1.58 48.58
C SER A 629 -98.48 -1.70 48.14
N ALA A 630 -98.82 -2.80 47.45
CA ALA A 630 -100.17 -3.18 47.05
C ALA A 630 -100.33 -4.70 47.20
N SER A 631 -101.52 -5.16 47.59
CA SER A 631 -101.70 -6.57 47.96
C SER A 631 -101.97 -7.52 46.79
N GLN A 632 -102.36 -7.03 45.60
CA GLN A 632 -102.74 -7.91 44.46
C GLN A 632 -102.38 -7.41 43.04
N GLU A 633 -102.42 -6.11 42.72
CA GLU A 633 -102.34 -5.65 41.30
C GLU A 633 -101.07 -4.86 40.91
N ARG A 634 -100.86 -3.65 41.44
CA ARG A 634 -99.80 -2.75 40.94
C ARG A 634 -99.11 -1.95 42.06
N ALA A 635 -97.81 -2.17 42.22
CA ALA A 635 -96.91 -1.37 43.05
C ALA A 635 -95.77 -0.81 42.18
N GLN A 636 -95.65 0.51 42.07
CA GLN A 636 -94.66 1.14 41.20
C GLN A 636 -93.83 2.20 41.94
N THR A 637 -92.56 2.31 41.58
CA THR A 637 -91.63 3.28 42.18
C THR A 637 -90.79 3.96 41.11
N TYR A 638 -90.66 5.28 41.20
CA TYR A 638 -89.90 6.11 40.26
C TYR A 638 -88.99 7.06 41.04
N GLY A 639 -87.69 6.76 41.10
CA GLY A 639 -86.82 7.35 42.12
C GLY A 639 -85.32 7.28 41.90
N VAL A 640 -84.52 7.69 42.90
CA VAL A 640 -83.06 7.43 42.91
C VAL A 640 -82.79 6.10 43.58
N TYR A 641 -83.44 5.80 44.70
CA TYR A 641 -83.45 4.55 45.46
C TYR A 641 -84.89 4.05 45.55
N GLY A 642 -85.26 3.07 44.72
CA GLY A 642 -86.63 2.58 44.61
C GLY A 642 -86.78 1.17 45.17
N PHE A 643 -87.75 0.97 46.07
CA PHE A 643 -88.17 -0.34 46.57
C PHE A 643 -89.65 -0.59 46.23
N ALA A 644 -89.95 -1.74 45.64
CA ALA A 644 -91.30 -2.19 45.35
C ALA A 644 -91.49 -3.63 45.81
N ASN A 645 -92.65 -3.92 46.42
CA ASN A 645 -93.03 -5.29 46.81
C ASN A 645 -94.43 -5.59 46.26
N ALA A 646 -94.55 -6.64 45.45
CA ALA A 646 -95.80 -7.08 44.84
C ALA A 646 -96.00 -8.58 45.10
N GLY A 647 -97.10 -8.94 45.76
CA GLY A 647 -97.46 -10.33 46.06
C GLY A 647 -98.38 -10.94 44.99
N GLN A 648 -98.03 -12.16 44.55
CA GLN A 648 -98.80 -13.05 43.66
C GLN A 648 -98.88 -12.68 42.16
N SER A 649 -99.02 -13.75 41.36
CA SER A 649 -98.91 -13.90 39.89
C SER A 649 -99.35 -12.72 39.02
N TYR A 650 -98.51 -12.34 38.06
CA TYR A 650 -98.65 -11.24 37.08
C TYR A 650 -98.26 -9.84 37.56
N SER A 651 -97.04 -9.67 38.07
CA SER A 651 -96.53 -8.32 38.31
C SER A 651 -96.07 -7.67 36.99
N SER A 652 -96.80 -6.63 36.57
CA SER A 652 -96.37 -5.61 35.61
C SER A 652 -95.98 -4.36 36.40
N SER A 653 -94.91 -4.51 37.19
CA SER A 653 -94.48 -3.56 38.23
C SER A 653 -93.05 -3.09 37.94
N PRO A 654 -92.86 -2.19 36.96
CA PRO A 654 -91.54 -1.70 36.62
C PRO A 654 -91.00 -0.80 37.74
N VAL A 655 -89.71 -0.98 38.04
CA VAL A 655 -88.97 -0.19 39.03
C VAL A 655 -87.97 0.68 38.28
N TYR A 656 -88.06 1.99 38.47
CA TYR A 656 -87.19 2.95 37.81
C TYR A 656 -86.36 3.69 38.85
N GLY A 657 -85.03 3.62 38.75
CA GLY A 657 -84.18 4.53 39.51
C GLY A 657 -82.68 4.34 39.43
N VAL A 658 -81.90 5.35 39.87
CA VAL A 658 -80.42 5.34 39.83
C VAL A 658 -79.82 4.16 40.59
N PHE A 659 -80.44 3.71 41.67
CA PHE A 659 -80.24 2.50 42.47
C PHE A 659 -81.59 1.78 42.58
N ALA A 660 -81.92 0.94 41.61
CA ALA A 660 -83.18 0.21 41.58
C ALA A 660 -82.99 -1.20 42.16
N GLN A 661 -83.78 -1.56 43.18
CA GLN A 661 -83.78 -2.91 43.76
C GLN A 661 -85.19 -3.51 43.71
N GLY A 662 -85.30 -4.65 43.03
CA GLY A 662 -86.51 -5.47 42.98
C GLY A 662 -86.26 -6.83 43.60
N TYR A 663 -87.06 -7.22 44.59
CA TYR A 663 -87.06 -8.57 45.15
C TYR A 663 -88.27 -9.35 44.64
N PHE A 664 -88.01 -10.40 43.87
CA PHE A 664 -89.05 -11.28 43.34
C PHE A 664 -88.88 -12.67 43.95
N TYR A 665 -89.57 -12.91 45.06
CA TYR A 665 -89.53 -14.18 45.76
C TYR A 665 -90.80 -14.97 45.50
N SER A 666 -90.68 -16.13 44.84
CA SER A 666 -91.80 -17.08 44.70
C SER A 666 -91.27 -18.52 44.74
N PRO A 667 -91.97 -19.45 45.43
CA PRO A 667 -91.59 -20.86 45.46
C PRO A 667 -91.91 -21.62 44.16
N ASN A 668 -92.68 -21.06 43.22
CA ASN A 668 -92.89 -21.62 41.87
C ASN A 668 -93.28 -20.55 40.82
N PRO A 669 -92.32 -19.73 40.35
CA PRO A 669 -92.59 -18.72 39.32
C PRO A 669 -92.36 -19.27 37.90
N THR A 670 -93.36 -19.15 37.03
CA THR A 670 -93.30 -19.67 35.65
C THR A 670 -92.86 -18.64 34.59
N GLN A 671 -93.03 -17.32 34.80
CA GLN A 671 -92.50 -16.25 33.92
C GLN A 671 -92.35 -14.90 34.64
N ILE A 672 -91.27 -14.16 34.36
CA ILE A 672 -91.06 -12.75 34.80
C ILE A 672 -91.08 -11.81 33.57
N GLN A 673 -91.90 -10.74 33.63
CA GLN A 673 -92.11 -9.78 32.52
C GLN A 673 -91.88 -8.30 32.91
N SER A 674 -91.34 -8.02 34.09
CA SER A 674 -91.14 -6.63 34.56
C SER A 674 -89.71 -6.15 34.29
N PRO A 675 -89.50 -5.06 33.53
CA PRO A 675 -88.18 -4.51 33.29
C PRO A 675 -87.70 -3.63 34.46
N ILE A 676 -86.40 -3.64 34.72
CA ILE A 676 -85.72 -2.81 35.74
C ILE A 676 -84.76 -1.87 35.01
N TYR A 677 -84.86 -0.58 35.32
CA TYR A 677 -84.06 0.47 34.69
C TYR A 677 -83.35 1.30 35.74
N GLY A 678 -82.01 1.34 35.69
CA GLY A 678 -81.24 2.13 36.64
C GLY A 678 -79.75 2.27 36.33
N VAL A 679 -79.08 3.30 36.85
CA VAL A 679 -77.62 3.49 36.70
C VAL A 679 -76.86 2.37 37.43
N TYR A 680 -77.34 1.99 38.61
CA TYR A 680 -76.99 0.83 39.42
C TYR A 680 -78.26 -0.02 39.58
N ALA A 681 -78.39 -1.07 38.75
CA ALA A 681 -79.56 -1.95 38.78
C ALA A 681 -79.15 -3.31 39.38
N ARG A 682 -79.83 -3.73 40.45
CA ARG A 682 -79.65 -5.06 41.04
C ARG A 682 -80.97 -5.83 41.05
N SER A 683 -80.90 -7.05 40.54
CA SER A 683 -82.02 -7.99 40.53
C SER A 683 -81.53 -9.35 41.02
N ASP A 684 -82.14 -9.85 42.09
CA ASP A 684 -81.89 -11.20 42.59
C ASP A 684 -83.10 -12.08 42.22
N VAL A 685 -82.90 -13.02 41.27
CA VAL A 685 -83.94 -13.94 40.79
C VAL A 685 -83.51 -15.38 41.06
N TYR A 686 -84.31 -16.10 41.85
CA TYR A 686 -84.05 -17.49 42.23
C TYR A 686 -85.08 -18.44 41.59
N ASN A 687 -84.60 -19.52 40.97
CA ASN A 687 -85.38 -20.66 40.45
C ASN A 687 -86.48 -20.31 39.42
N ALA A 688 -86.17 -19.46 38.43
CA ALA A 688 -87.09 -19.13 37.34
C ALA A 688 -86.89 -20.04 36.11
N THR A 689 -87.98 -20.46 35.44
CA THR A 689 -87.92 -21.28 34.22
C THR A 689 -87.50 -20.46 32.99
N GLN A 690 -88.01 -19.23 32.87
CA GLN A 690 -87.72 -18.33 31.76
C GLN A 690 -87.79 -16.86 32.21
N VAL A 691 -86.80 -16.07 31.80
CA VAL A 691 -86.76 -14.61 32.03
C VAL A 691 -86.99 -13.90 30.70
N ASN A 692 -88.11 -13.19 30.59
CA ASN A 692 -88.55 -12.47 29.36
C ASN A 692 -88.53 -10.94 29.58
N SER A 693 -87.53 -10.42 30.28
CA SER A 693 -87.40 -8.98 30.57
C SER A 693 -85.99 -8.50 30.27
N SER A 694 -85.86 -7.23 29.86
CA SER A 694 -84.56 -6.58 29.63
C SER A 694 -84.16 -5.78 30.87
N ILE A 695 -82.89 -5.87 31.24
CA ILE A 695 -82.29 -5.14 32.37
C ILE A 695 -81.27 -4.16 31.78
N TYR A 696 -81.40 -2.88 32.13
CA TYR A 696 -80.53 -1.81 31.61
C TYR A 696 -79.89 -1.03 32.75
N GLY A 697 -78.55 -0.97 32.78
CA GLY A 697 -77.83 -0.07 33.67
C GLY A 697 -76.37 0.20 33.31
N VAL A 698 -75.81 1.29 33.85
CA VAL A 698 -74.41 1.71 33.59
C VAL A 698 -73.43 0.85 34.40
N TYR A 699 -73.79 0.52 35.64
CA TYR A 699 -73.20 -0.51 36.51
C TYR A 699 -74.32 -1.49 36.94
N GLY A 700 -74.59 -2.52 36.15
CA GLY A 700 -75.63 -3.52 36.47
C GLY A 700 -75.01 -4.77 37.06
N GLU A 701 -75.49 -5.23 38.23
CA GLU A 701 -75.16 -6.55 38.77
C GLU A 701 -76.40 -7.44 38.71
N VAL A 702 -76.31 -8.49 37.90
CA VAL A 702 -77.42 -9.40 37.62
C VAL A 702 -76.99 -10.80 38.04
N SER A 703 -77.54 -11.27 39.17
CA SER A 703 -77.39 -12.65 39.63
C SER A 703 -78.67 -13.41 39.31
N VAL A 704 -78.63 -14.20 38.23
CA VAL A 704 -79.79 -14.97 37.75
C VAL A 704 -79.46 -16.45 37.73
N THR A 705 -80.27 -17.25 38.41
CA THR A 705 -80.27 -18.71 38.28
C THR A 705 -81.52 -19.11 37.49
N ALA A 706 -81.36 -19.31 36.17
CA ALA A 706 -82.46 -19.65 35.25
C ALA A 706 -82.01 -20.66 34.18
N THR A 707 -82.98 -21.40 33.63
CA THR A 707 -82.73 -22.42 32.59
C THR A 707 -82.46 -21.80 31.21
N GLU A 708 -83.04 -20.63 30.90
CA GLU A 708 -82.89 -19.93 29.62
C GLU A 708 -83.00 -18.40 29.81
N ILE A 709 -82.12 -17.64 29.14
CA ILE A 709 -82.17 -16.17 29.06
C ILE A 709 -82.40 -15.78 27.60
N LYS A 710 -83.57 -15.21 27.28
CA LYS A 710 -84.02 -14.98 25.90
C LYS A 710 -83.60 -13.63 25.31
N TYR A 711 -83.24 -12.66 26.14
CA TYR A 711 -82.88 -11.30 25.73
C TYR A 711 -81.56 -10.84 26.39
N PRO A 712 -80.72 -10.05 25.68
CA PRO A 712 -79.38 -9.66 26.14
C PRO A 712 -79.38 -8.67 27.31
N VAL A 713 -78.31 -8.72 28.11
CA VAL A 713 -78.02 -7.80 29.23
C VAL A 713 -77.04 -6.73 28.75
N TYR A 714 -77.31 -5.45 29.04
CA TYR A 714 -76.48 -4.31 28.61
C TYR A 714 -75.94 -3.53 29.81
N GLY A 715 -74.60 -3.35 29.89
CA GLY A 715 -73.93 -2.48 30.86
C GLY A 715 -72.44 -2.23 30.59
N VAL A 716 -71.86 -1.16 31.17
CA VAL A 716 -70.45 -0.75 30.95
C VAL A 716 -69.48 -1.63 31.77
N TYR A 717 -69.92 -2.15 32.91
CA TYR A 717 -69.34 -3.29 33.63
C TYR A 717 -70.45 -4.33 33.86
N GLY A 718 -70.34 -5.51 33.26
CA GLY A 718 -71.32 -6.58 33.43
C GLY A 718 -70.66 -7.95 33.48
N SER A 719 -71.01 -8.75 34.48
CA SER A 719 -70.71 -10.18 34.55
C SER A 719 -72.01 -10.97 34.38
N ALA A 720 -71.98 -12.00 33.52
CA ALA A 720 -73.11 -12.90 33.32
C ALA A 720 -72.66 -14.34 33.53
N TYR A 721 -73.30 -15.05 34.47
CA TYR A 721 -73.07 -16.47 34.72
C TYR A 721 -74.23 -17.29 34.15
N ALA A 722 -74.00 -17.95 33.02
CA ALA A 722 -74.95 -18.88 32.43
C ALA A 722 -74.27 -20.24 32.20
N SER A 723 -74.99 -21.34 32.48
CA SER A 723 -74.42 -22.68 32.48
C SER A 723 -74.55 -23.45 31.14
N GLN A 724 -75.18 -22.88 30.10
CA GLN A 724 -75.29 -23.51 28.76
C GLN A 724 -75.24 -22.51 27.58
N ALA A 725 -74.90 -23.01 26.39
CA ALA A 725 -74.62 -22.27 25.15
C ALA A 725 -75.82 -21.41 24.66
N ASN A 726 -75.52 -20.28 23.99
CA ASN A 726 -76.40 -19.19 23.51
C ASN A 726 -76.61 -17.98 24.44
N SER A 727 -75.71 -17.74 25.39
CA SER A 727 -75.68 -16.48 26.15
C SER A 727 -74.85 -15.41 25.41
N ARG A 728 -75.38 -14.18 25.26
CA ARG A 728 -74.72 -13.04 24.62
C ARG A 728 -74.49 -11.92 25.64
N ALA A 729 -73.24 -11.45 25.77
CA ALA A 729 -72.85 -10.33 26.64
C ALA A 729 -72.09 -9.27 25.82
N TYR A 730 -72.33 -7.99 26.10
CA TYR A 730 -71.74 -6.85 25.37
C TYR A 730 -71.18 -5.83 26.38
N GLY A 731 -69.86 -5.53 26.32
CA GLY A 731 -69.20 -4.57 27.21
C GLY A 731 -67.70 -4.35 26.89
N VAL A 732 -67.08 -3.29 27.46
CA VAL A 732 -65.66 -2.91 27.25
C VAL A 732 -64.68 -3.81 28.02
N TYR A 733 -65.18 -4.55 29.02
CA TYR A 733 -64.47 -5.66 29.68
C TYR A 733 -65.37 -6.90 29.61
N ALA A 734 -65.02 -7.90 28.80
CA ALA A 734 -65.81 -9.11 28.63
C ALA A 734 -64.93 -10.35 28.84
N ALA A 735 -65.39 -11.27 29.70
CA ALA A 735 -64.76 -12.57 29.93
C ALA A 735 -65.78 -13.67 29.63
N ALA A 736 -65.40 -14.65 28.83
CA ALA A 736 -66.19 -15.85 28.55
C ALA A 736 -65.29 -17.09 28.68
N ASN A 737 -65.83 -18.19 29.22
CA ASN A 737 -65.12 -19.46 29.31
C ASN A 737 -65.29 -20.30 28.04
N ASN A 738 -64.32 -21.19 27.79
CA ASN A 738 -64.19 -22.16 26.70
C ASN A 738 -65.42 -22.36 25.79
N GLY A 739 -65.25 -21.99 24.51
CA GLY A 739 -66.19 -22.32 23.43
C GLY A 739 -67.20 -21.24 23.06
N VAL A 740 -67.12 -20.05 23.67
CA VAL A 740 -67.98 -18.91 23.33
C VAL A 740 -67.22 -17.89 22.45
N PRO A 741 -67.73 -17.51 21.26
CA PRO A 741 -67.08 -16.52 20.40
C PRO A 741 -67.13 -15.11 21.02
N LEU A 742 -65.97 -14.43 21.05
CA LEU A 742 -65.81 -13.07 21.56
C LEU A 742 -65.97 -12.05 20.42
N TYR A 743 -66.95 -11.16 20.52
CA TYR A 743 -67.19 -10.10 19.54
C TYR A 743 -66.79 -8.73 20.13
N VAL A 744 -65.71 -8.14 19.60
CA VAL A 744 -65.21 -6.82 20.02
C VAL A 744 -65.52 -5.80 18.93
N ALA A 745 -66.29 -4.77 19.25
CA ALA A 745 -66.53 -3.64 18.36
C ALA A 745 -65.47 -2.56 18.59
N GLY A 746 -64.29 -2.70 17.95
CA GLY A 746 -63.17 -1.77 18.06
C GLY A 746 -61.86 -2.32 17.50
N LYS A 747 -60.82 -1.48 17.40
CA LYS A 747 -59.51 -1.83 16.81
C LYS A 747 -58.75 -2.81 17.70
N ALA A 748 -58.41 -3.99 17.15
CA ALA A 748 -57.51 -4.97 17.75
C ALA A 748 -56.17 -4.98 17.00
N ILE A 749 -55.04 -4.98 17.70
CA ILE A 749 -53.69 -5.05 17.13
C ILE A 749 -53.17 -6.50 17.25
N ILE A 750 -52.68 -7.07 16.15
CA ILE A 750 -52.09 -8.42 16.05
C ILE A 750 -50.81 -8.30 15.19
N THR A 751 -49.67 -8.87 15.62
CA THR A 751 -48.33 -8.67 15.02
C THR A 751 -47.84 -9.87 14.16
N GLY A 752 -47.19 -9.60 13.01
CA GLY A 752 -46.51 -10.57 12.11
C GLY A 752 -45.34 -9.93 11.32
N GLY A 753 -44.29 -10.70 10.95
CA GLY A 753 -42.92 -10.22 10.60
C GLY A 753 -42.47 -10.11 9.12
N VAL A 754 -41.17 -9.80 8.90
CA VAL A 754 -40.45 -9.65 7.59
C VAL A 754 -39.09 -10.40 7.60
N SER A 755 -38.58 -10.85 6.44
CA SER A 755 -37.26 -11.53 6.33
C SER A 755 -36.11 -10.52 6.11
N SER A 756 -35.17 -10.44 7.06
CA SER A 756 -33.87 -9.77 6.91
C SER A 756 -32.88 -10.66 6.14
N GLY A 757 -31.96 -10.09 5.36
CA GLY A 757 -30.93 -10.81 4.56
C GLY A 757 -29.86 -11.56 5.39
N HIS A 758 -30.08 -11.64 6.71
CA HIS A 758 -29.21 -12.24 7.71
C HIS A 758 -30.07 -12.71 8.89
N ILE A 759 -29.61 -13.77 9.56
CA ILE A 759 -30.23 -14.36 10.74
C ILE A 759 -29.59 -13.76 11.97
N THR A 760 -30.44 -13.23 12.85
CA THR A 760 -30.05 -12.73 14.16
C THR A 760 -30.64 -13.60 15.26
N ASP A 761 -29.92 -13.75 16.37
CA ASP A 761 -30.46 -14.27 17.62
C ASP A 761 -30.28 -13.24 18.75
N ARG A 762 -31.04 -13.39 19.84
CA ARG A 762 -31.11 -12.41 20.93
C ARG A 762 -30.12 -12.76 22.05
N PHE A 763 -29.32 -11.77 22.44
CA PHE A 763 -28.32 -11.86 23.51
C PHE A 763 -28.47 -10.71 24.50
N ILE A 764 -27.68 -10.75 25.58
CA ILE A 764 -27.61 -9.67 26.58
C ILE A 764 -26.20 -9.10 26.63
N ASN A 765 -26.07 -7.79 26.52
CA ASN A 765 -24.79 -7.12 26.70
C ASN A 765 -24.36 -7.25 28.16
N ARG A 766 -23.19 -7.84 28.41
CA ARG A 766 -22.57 -7.94 29.73
C ARG A 766 -21.10 -7.54 29.72
N SER A 767 -20.74 -6.70 28.75
CA SER A 767 -19.37 -6.25 28.51
C SER A 767 -18.88 -5.23 29.54
N GLY A 768 -19.76 -4.66 30.37
CA GLY A 768 -19.43 -3.55 31.27
C GLY A 768 -19.26 -2.21 30.54
N GLN A 769 -19.52 -2.18 29.23
CA GLN A 769 -19.46 -0.99 28.37
C GLN A 769 -20.61 -1.03 27.35
N ARG A 770 -20.84 0.09 26.65
CA ARG A 770 -21.88 0.17 25.63
C ARG A 770 -21.41 -0.58 24.38
N LEU A 771 -22.27 -1.43 23.82
CA LEU A 771 -22.06 -2.05 22.50
C LEU A 771 -22.78 -1.24 21.44
N ARG A 772 -22.29 -1.26 20.20
CA ARG A 772 -22.95 -0.65 19.05
C ARG A 772 -22.97 -1.57 17.85
N THR A 773 -23.77 -1.21 16.85
CA THR A 773 -23.82 -1.90 15.56
C THR A 773 -22.42 -2.13 14.99
N GLY A 774 -22.18 -3.36 14.53
CA GLY A 774 -20.93 -3.77 13.93
C GLY A 774 -19.84 -4.23 14.89
N ASP A 775 -20.07 -4.16 16.20
CA ASP A 775 -19.16 -4.77 17.18
C ASP A 775 -19.10 -6.29 17.02
N VAL A 776 -17.88 -6.82 16.95
CA VAL A 776 -17.62 -8.25 17.03
C VAL A 776 -17.67 -8.68 18.50
N VAL A 777 -18.53 -9.65 18.81
CA VAL A 777 -18.79 -10.09 20.19
C VAL A 777 -18.52 -11.57 20.39
N LYS A 778 -18.17 -11.92 21.63
CA LYS A 778 -17.94 -13.29 22.11
C LYS A 778 -18.83 -13.63 23.29
N LEU A 779 -19.03 -14.92 23.53
CA LEU A 779 -19.73 -15.41 24.72
C LEU A 779 -18.91 -15.12 25.99
N LYS A 780 -19.57 -14.54 27.00
CA LYS A 780 -18.96 -14.26 28.32
C LYS A 780 -18.59 -15.54 29.09
N GLY A 781 -19.34 -16.63 28.87
CA GLY A 781 -19.12 -17.93 29.50
C GLY A 781 -19.61 -18.04 30.94
N THR A 782 -20.37 -17.07 31.45
CA THR A 782 -21.08 -17.10 32.75
C THR A 782 -22.41 -17.86 32.64
N PRO A 783 -22.95 -18.40 33.77
CA PRO A 783 -24.24 -19.08 33.77
C PRO A 783 -25.36 -18.17 33.26
N ILE A 784 -26.25 -18.71 32.43
CA ILE A 784 -27.39 -17.98 31.86
C ILE A 784 -28.28 -17.44 33.00
N ALA A 785 -28.42 -16.12 33.10
CA ALA A 785 -29.18 -15.46 34.16
C ALA A 785 -30.62 -15.08 33.75
N ARG A 786 -30.96 -15.08 32.45
CA ARG A 786 -32.26 -14.63 31.94
C ARG A 786 -32.76 -15.57 30.85
N PHE A 787 -34.08 -15.72 30.81
CA PHE A 787 -34.79 -16.57 29.86
C PHE A 787 -35.93 -15.80 29.19
N SER A 788 -36.33 -16.24 28.00
CA SER A 788 -37.40 -15.67 27.19
C SER A 788 -38.36 -16.76 26.67
N GLY A 789 -39.40 -16.33 25.93
CA GLY A 789 -40.43 -17.21 25.36
C GLY A 789 -41.53 -17.61 26.36
N GLU A 790 -42.57 -18.28 25.86
CA GLU A 790 -43.68 -18.77 26.68
C GLU A 790 -43.14 -19.75 27.75
N ASN A 791 -43.34 -19.44 29.03
CA ASN A 791 -42.81 -20.14 30.21
C ASN A 791 -41.30 -19.99 30.50
N ASN A 792 -40.60 -18.96 30.01
CA ASN A 792 -39.18 -18.68 30.32
C ASN A 792 -38.24 -19.87 30.02
N ARG A 793 -38.43 -20.54 28.87
CA ARG A 793 -37.66 -21.74 28.50
C ARG A 793 -36.51 -21.49 27.53
N ILE A 794 -36.40 -20.30 26.94
CA ILE A 794 -35.36 -19.97 25.97
C ILE A 794 -34.25 -19.20 26.69
N PRO A 795 -33.06 -19.78 26.92
CA PRO A 795 -31.97 -19.06 27.55
C PRO A 795 -31.51 -17.88 26.70
N LEU A 796 -31.22 -16.73 27.33
CA LEU A 796 -30.60 -15.58 26.67
C LEU A 796 -29.11 -15.53 27.07
N PRO A 797 -28.19 -15.90 26.16
CA PRO A 797 -26.76 -15.91 26.48
C PRO A 797 -26.19 -14.50 26.65
N GLU A 798 -25.17 -14.39 27.49
CA GLU A 798 -24.48 -13.12 27.78
C GLU A 798 -23.25 -12.96 26.88
N VAL A 799 -23.09 -11.79 26.28
CA VAL A 799 -21.98 -11.47 25.37
C VAL A 799 -21.15 -10.30 25.86
N ILE A 800 -19.87 -10.32 25.47
CA ILE A 800 -18.90 -9.25 25.69
C ILE A 800 -18.16 -8.95 24.38
N LEU A 801 -17.44 -7.82 24.30
CA LEU A 801 -16.60 -7.51 23.14
C LEU A 801 -15.50 -8.55 22.96
N CYS A 802 -15.22 -8.91 21.71
CA CYS A 802 -13.98 -9.57 21.36
C CYS A 802 -12.83 -8.60 21.57
N ASP A 803 -11.92 -8.91 22.49
CA ASP A 803 -10.76 -8.09 22.86
C ASP A 803 -9.44 -8.87 22.71
N GLN A 804 -9.49 -10.03 22.07
CA GLN A 804 -8.35 -10.92 21.80
C GLN A 804 -8.41 -11.35 20.33
N GLU A 805 -7.25 -11.41 19.71
CA GLU A 805 -7.10 -11.95 18.37
C GLU A 805 -7.37 -13.46 18.33
N ASN A 806 -8.03 -13.93 17.25
CA ASN A 806 -8.33 -15.35 17.02
C ASN A 806 -9.10 -15.99 18.19
N ASP A 807 -10.01 -15.24 18.81
CA ASP A 807 -10.83 -15.70 19.91
C ASP A 807 -11.83 -16.77 19.45
N SER A 808 -11.72 -17.97 20.02
CA SER A 808 -12.58 -19.11 19.67
C SER A 808 -14.00 -19.04 20.25
N LYS A 809 -14.32 -18.01 21.03
CA LYS A 809 -15.66 -17.77 21.59
C LYS A 809 -16.46 -16.74 20.80
N VAL A 810 -15.93 -16.25 19.68
CA VAL A 810 -16.64 -15.30 18.82
C VAL A 810 -17.96 -15.89 18.36
N ILE A 811 -19.04 -15.10 18.47
CA ILE A 811 -20.41 -15.59 18.24
C ILE A 811 -21.20 -14.72 17.27
N GLY A 812 -20.63 -13.61 16.81
CA GLY A 812 -21.18 -12.84 15.70
C GLY A 812 -20.97 -11.34 15.84
N ILE A 813 -21.78 -10.59 15.10
CA ILE A 813 -21.67 -9.14 14.96
C ILE A 813 -22.95 -8.50 15.50
N VAL A 814 -22.84 -7.47 16.32
CA VAL A 814 -24.00 -6.76 16.89
C VAL A 814 -24.81 -6.07 15.79
N ASP A 815 -26.12 -6.33 15.79
CA ASP A 815 -27.11 -5.65 14.97
C ASP A 815 -28.09 -4.91 15.89
N SER A 816 -28.21 -3.60 15.73
CA SER A 816 -29.27 -2.83 16.37
C SER A 816 -30.28 -2.43 15.31
N GLU A 817 -31.59 -2.57 15.60
CA GLU A 817 -32.71 -2.29 14.68
C GLU A 817 -32.77 -0.82 14.15
N ALA A 818 -31.77 0.01 14.44
CA ALA A 818 -31.61 1.38 13.94
C ALA A 818 -30.37 1.49 13.04
N ILE A 819 -30.58 1.48 11.72
CA ILE A 819 -29.55 1.55 10.69
C ILE A 819 -29.18 3.03 10.38
N PRO A 820 -27.91 3.46 10.47
CA PRO A 820 -27.43 4.62 9.73
C PRO A 820 -27.10 4.20 8.29
N GLY A 821 -27.60 4.92 7.29
CA GLY A 821 -27.33 4.65 5.87
C GLY A 821 -25.84 4.73 5.50
N PRO A 822 -25.46 4.24 4.31
CA PRO A 822 -24.08 3.92 3.93
C PRO A 822 -23.11 5.11 3.71
N GLU A 823 -23.47 6.34 4.07
CA GLU A 823 -22.67 7.55 3.76
C GLU A 823 -22.53 8.54 4.95
N VAL A 824 -22.61 8.11 6.21
CA VAL A 824 -22.48 9.06 7.35
C VAL A 824 -21.33 8.68 8.29
N PRO A 825 -20.28 9.52 8.42
CA PRO A 825 -19.33 9.41 9.52
C PRO A 825 -20.04 9.63 10.87
N ASP A 826 -19.90 8.67 11.77
CA ASP A 826 -20.46 8.67 13.12
C ASP A 826 -19.93 9.84 13.96
N THR A 827 -20.72 10.91 14.09
CA THR A 827 -20.46 12.06 14.97
C THR A 827 -21.32 12.06 16.24
N ARG A 828 -22.04 10.97 16.54
CA ARG A 828 -22.94 10.90 17.70
C ARG A 828 -22.21 10.34 18.93
N ILE A 829 -21.25 11.11 19.45
CA ILE A 829 -20.63 10.84 20.75
C ILE A 829 -21.46 11.52 21.84
N GLY A 830 -22.53 10.84 22.30
CA GLY A 830 -23.39 11.33 23.38
C GLY A 830 -24.13 10.21 24.11
N ALA A 831 -24.43 10.43 25.39
CA ALA A 831 -25.13 9.46 26.25
C ALA A 831 -26.53 9.07 25.74
N ASP A 832 -27.11 9.84 24.80
CA ASP A 832 -28.49 9.68 24.32
C ASP A 832 -28.60 9.03 22.92
N ASP A 833 -27.53 8.44 22.38
CA ASP A 833 -27.60 7.75 21.08
C ASP A 833 -28.33 6.39 21.21
N PRO A 834 -29.52 6.23 20.58
CA PRO A 834 -30.35 5.03 20.69
C PRO A 834 -29.77 3.80 19.98
N THR A 835 -28.63 3.94 19.30
CA THR A 835 -27.92 2.82 18.65
C THR A 835 -26.96 2.08 19.58
N PHE A 836 -26.71 2.61 20.79
CA PHE A 836 -25.91 1.93 21.82
C PHE A 836 -26.77 1.02 22.68
N ILE A 837 -26.31 -0.21 22.86
CA ILE A 837 -26.86 -1.16 23.82
C ILE A 837 -26.10 -1.03 25.12
N GLU A 838 -26.78 -0.54 26.17
CA GLU A 838 -26.24 -0.44 27.53
C GLU A 838 -25.87 -1.81 28.12
N ASP A 839 -25.03 -1.82 29.16
CA ASP A 839 -24.78 -3.04 29.94
C ASP A 839 -26.10 -3.54 30.57
N GLY A 840 -26.44 -4.80 30.30
CA GLY A 840 -27.71 -5.43 30.65
C GLY A 840 -28.85 -5.22 29.66
N GLY A 841 -28.64 -4.42 28.61
CA GLY A 841 -29.56 -4.31 27.49
C GLY A 841 -29.61 -5.58 26.65
N ASP A 842 -30.76 -5.83 26.06
CA ASP A 842 -30.93 -6.91 25.09
C ASP A 842 -30.46 -6.42 23.72
N LEU A 843 -29.79 -7.29 22.96
CA LEU A 843 -29.30 -7.01 21.61
C LEU A 843 -29.56 -8.17 20.67
N TYR A 844 -29.50 -7.88 19.37
CA TYR A 844 -29.45 -8.89 18.33
C TYR A 844 -28.02 -9.05 17.83
N VAL A 845 -27.63 -10.29 17.58
CA VAL A 845 -26.31 -10.62 17.02
C VAL A 845 -26.53 -11.39 15.74
N VAL A 846 -25.92 -10.92 14.66
CA VAL A 846 -25.89 -11.59 13.37
C VAL A 846 -25.02 -12.83 13.48
N ILE A 847 -25.64 -13.99 13.25
CA ILE A 847 -24.98 -15.29 13.34
C ILE A 847 -24.76 -15.96 11.97
N LEU A 848 -25.53 -15.57 10.95
CA LEU A 848 -25.42 -16.11 9.60
C LEU A 848 -26.01 -15.15 8.55
N GLY A 849 -25.35 -14.96 7.41
CA GLY A 849 -25.86 -14.22 6.26
C GLY A 849 -25.06 -12.97 5.89
N THR A 850 -25.54 -12.21 4.91
CA THR A 850 -24.85 -10.99 4.43
C THR A 850 -25.16 -9.82 5.36
N TYR A 851 -24.12 -9.17 5.89
CA TYR A 851 -24.26 -8.03 6.79
C TYR A 851 -23.36 -6.88 6.38
N ALA A 852 -23.91 -5.66 6.27
CA ALA A 852 -23.22 -4.51 5.68
C ALA A 852 -22.27 -3.77 6.63
N HIS A 853 -22.35 -4.03 7.95
CA HIS A 853 -21.73 -3.15 8.94
C HIS A 853 -20.81 -3.92 9.90
N CYS A 854 -19.76 -4.59 9.43
CA CYS A 854 -18.76 -5.20 10.30
C CYS A 854 -17.60 -4.25 10.59
N LYS A 855 -17.27 -3.99 11.86
CA LYS A 855 -16.04 -3.26 12.21
C LYS A 855 -14.82 -4.11 11.90
N VAL A 856 -13.87 -3.52 11.18
CA VAL A 856 -12.61 -4.18 10.83
C VAL A 856 -11.40 -3.31 11.12
N ASP A 857 -10.26 -3.96 11.34
CA ASP A 857 -8.95 -3.37 11.54
C ASP A 857 -7.94 -3.99 10.56
N ALA A 858 -7.58 -3.20 9.56
CA ALA A 858 -6.59 -3.49 8.52
C ALA A 858 -5.20 -2.88 8.83
N THR A 859 -4.91 -2.56 10.10
CA THR A 859 -3.61 -1.97 10.49
C THR A 859 -2.44 -2.93 10.29
N GLU A 860 -2.66 -4.23 10.49
CA GLU A 860 -1.62 -5.26 10.36
C GLU A 860 -1.53 -5.86 8.95
N ALA A 861 -2.65 -5.99 8.25
CA ALA A 861 -2.72 -6.47 6.88
C ALA A 861 -3.95 -5.89 6.16
N PRO A 862 -3.83 -5.53 4.87
CA PRO A 862 -4.98 -5.09 4.07
C PRO A 862 -6.01 -6.23 3.95
N ILE A 863 -7.28 -5.85 3.98
CA ILE A 863 -8.41 -6.76 3.78
C ILE A 863 -8.88 -6.61 2.33
N GLU A 864 -8.92 -7.71 1.59
CA GLU A 864 -9.45 -7.77 0.23
C GLU A 864 -10.78 -8.55 0.20
N VAL A 865 -11.56 -8.33 -0.85
CA VAL A 865 -12.83 -9.05 -1.06
C VAL A 865 -12.55 -10.56 -1.14
N GLY A 866 -13.26 -11.33 -0.33
CA GLY A 866 -13.13 -12.79 -0.24
C GLY A 866 -12.19 -13.28 0.85
N ASP A 867 -11.43 -12.39 1.51
CA ASP A 867 -10.59 -12.74 2.65
C ASP A 867 -11.42 -13.27 3.82
N LEU A 868 -10.89 -14.28 4.52
CA LEU A 868 -11.47 -14.76 5.78
C LEU A 868 -11.17 -13.77 6.91
N LEU A 869 -12.15 -13.55 7.77
CA LEU A 869 -12.05 -12.62 8.89
C LEU A 869 -12.08 -13.34 10.24
N THR A 870 -11.25 -12.88 11.16
CA THR A 870 -11.12 -13.34 12.55
C THR A 870 -11.19 -12.14 13.50
N SER A 871 -11.31 -12.34 14.81
CA SER A 871 -11.28 -11.23 15.78
C SER A 871 -9.90 -10.57 15.87
N SER A 872 -9.88 -9.27 16.15
CA SER A 872 -8.67 -8.44 16.32
C SER A 872 -8.32 -8.22 17.79
N ASN A 873 -7.09 -7.76 18.06
CA ASN A 873 -6.68 -7.23 19.36
C ASN A 873 -7.27 -5.83 19.62
N ASN A 874 -7.81 -5.18 18.59
CA ASN A 874 -8.59 -3.95 18.74
C ASN A 874 -10.05 -4.32 19.10
N PRO A 875 -10.52 -4.01 20.32
CA PRO A 875 -11.79 -4.50 20.82
C PRO A 875 -12.96 -4.23 19.87
N GLY A 876 -13.77 -5.25 19.62
CA GLY A 876 -14.95 -5.18 18.75
C GLY A 876 -14.67 -5.16 17.25
N HIS A 877 -13.41 -5.26 16.80
CA HIS A 877 -13.05 -5.28 15.39
C HIS A 877 -12.66 -6.69 14.91
N ALA A 878 -12.99 -7.00 13.67
CA ALA A 878 -12.44 -8.14 12.93
C ALA A 878 -11.17 -7.73 12.18
N LYS A 879 -10.36 -8.70 11.74
CA LYS A 879 -9.19 -8.48 10.88
C LYS A 879 -9.02 -9.64 9.92
N LYS A 880 -8.13 -9.50 8.93
CA LYS A 880 -7.75 -10.58 8.03
C LYS A 880 -7.18 -11.77 8.81
N ALA A 881 -7.76 -12.95 8.60
CA ALA A 881 -7.27 -14.20 9.18
C ALA A 881 -6.05 -14.70 8.39
N THR A 882 -4.85 -14.48 8.94
CA THR A 882 -3.59 -14.91 8.33
C THR A 882 -3.27 -16.38 8.59
N ASP A 883 -3.82 -16.97 9.67
CA ASP A 883 -3.75 -18.41 10.02
C ASP A 883 -5.14 -18.89 10.49
N PRO A 884 -6.08 -19.21 9.56
CA PRO A 884 -7.47 -19.46 9.90
C PRO A 884 -7.66 -20.78 10.67
N LYS A 885 -8.17 -20.70 11.90
CA LYS A 885 -8.49 -21.86 12.76
C LYS A 885 -9.98 -22.04 12.90
N LEU A 886 -10.44 -23.30 12.88
CA LEU A 886 -11.84 -23.65 13.13
C LEU A 886 -12.30 -23.07 14.49
N GLY A 887 -13.47 -22.43 14.55
CA GLY A 887 -13.97 -21.74 15.75
C GLY A 887 -13.55 -20.27 15.87
N THR A 888 -12.65 -19.75 15.03
CA THR A 888 -12.17 -18.35 15.10
C THR A 888 -12.65 -17.48 13.94
N ILE A 889 -13.24 -18.10 12.92
CA ILE A 889 -13.65 -17.42 11.69
C ILE A 889 -15.05 -16.85 11.84
N ILE A 890 -15.16 -15.56 11.60
CA ILE A 890 -16.41 -14.79 11.66
C ILE A 890 -17.15 -14.87 10.33
N GLY A 891 -16.41 -14.85 9.22
CA GLY A 891 -16.98 -14.84 7.87
C GLY A 891 -15.98 -14.45 6.78
N LYS A 892 -16.50 -14.02 5.63
CA LYS A 892 -15.72 -13.49 4.49
C LYS A 892 -15.98 -12.01 4.25
N ALA A 893 -14.94 -11.26 3.95
CA ALA A 893 -15.05 -9.87 3.50
C ALA A 893 -15.78 -9.80 2.14
N LEU A 894 -16.75 -8.90 2.02
CA LEU A 894 -17.42 -8.57 0.75
C LEU A 894 -16.97 -7.20 0.20
N GLU A 895 -16.28 -6.40 1.02
CA GLU A 895 -15.68 -5.12 0.67
C GLU A 895 -14.23 -5.06 1.17
N PRO A 896 -13.34 -4.33 0.46
CA PRO A 896 -11.94 -4.21 0.84
C PRO A 896 -11.70 -3.06 1.84
N LEU A 897 -10.61 -3.15 2.61
CA LEU A 897 -10.07 -2.05 3.40
C LEU A 897 -8.52 -2.10 3.35
N GLU A 898 -7.91 -1.07 2.76
CA GLU A 898 -6.45 -1.06 2.51
C GLU A 898 -5.62 -0.86 3.79
N LYS A 899 -6.07 -0.03 4.74
CA LYS A 899 -5.34 0.25 5.99
C LYS A 899 -6.25 0.90 7.04
N GLY A 900 -5.93 0.71 8.32
CA GLY A 900 -6.61 1.38 9.44
C GLY A 900 -7.89 0.68 9.87
N THR A 901 -8.79 1.37 10.56
CA THR A 901 -10.07 0.81 11.02
C THR A 901 -11.24 1.35 10.20
N GLY A 902 -12.28 0.56 10.02
CA GLY A 902 -13.45 0.95 9.22
C GLY A 902 -14.61 -0.03 9.37
N TYR A 903 -15.68 0.21 8.61
CA TYR A 903 -16.79 -0.74 8.45
C TYR A 903 -16.74 -1.32 7.05
N ILE A 904 -16.95 -2.63 6.92
CA ILE A 904 -17.08 -3.30 5.63
C ILE A 904 -18.28 -4.25 5.64
N ALA A 905 -18.83 -4.52 4.47
CA ALA A 905 -19.77 -5.61 4.28
C ALA A 905 -19.08 -6.98 4.41
N VAL A 906 -19.75 -7.93 5.05
CA VAL A 906 -19.24 -9.29 5.30
C VAL A 906 -20.33 -10.33 5.08
N PHE A 907 -19.95 -11.51 4.61
CA PHE A 907 -20.77 -12.70 4.67
C PHE A 907 -20.45 -13.45 5.97
N VAL A 908 -21.30 -13.28 6.98
CA VAL A 908 -21.17 -13.93 8.30
C VAL A 908 -21.48 -15.40 8.15
N ASN A 909 -20.52 -16.25 8.54
CA ASN A 909 -20.69 -17.69 8.56
C ASN A 909 -19.73 -18.26 9.61
N ILE A 910 -20.23 -18.34 10.84
CA ILE A 910 -19.44 -18.71 12.02
C ILE A 910 -19.26 -20.24 12.01
N GLN A 911 -18.00 -20.69 11.95
CA GLN A 911 -17.62 -22.10 11.79
C GLN A 911 -17.16 -22.77 13.08
#